data_AF-A0A3D8MZY5-F1
#
_entry.id   AF-A0A3D8MZY5-F1
#
_cell.length_a   1.000
_cell.length_b   1.000
_cell.length_c   1.000
_cell.angle_alpha   90.00
_cell.angle_beta   90.00
_cell.angle_gamma   90.00
#
_symmetry.space_group_name_H-M   'P 1'
#
loop_
_entity.id
_entity.type
_entity.pdbx_description
1 polymer ?
#
loop_
_entity_poly.entity_id
_entity_poly.type
_entity_poly.pdbx_seq_one_letter_code
_entity_poly.pdbx_strand_id
1 'polypeptide(L)'
;MTRPPSAWRSTFKRALLYTLALALLASLALAIWLSRLSARAHANLPPLPDLNAWHPELPTHSSTADGWPLTSQPPPQPLTYEELPPLLIATVLAAEDEDFFLHRGYNPRSIARAALVNLRAGGIVQGASTITQQVAKHFLDRQKTTHRKVQELLLARQLEAHYSKPEILATYLRNVYFGEQAWGITAASHRYFRTAPHDLTLGQMAMLAGILPAPSNYNPVASPELARQKRNRVLRRLHEIGVIDQDTYQREADATLTLDALLTPAPSTALQLPEADADARQYLANHHPELDWNQAGKHIITPHRPALQALARRALQRGVEDHGQRQGFRAPPARLKQNAHTGSAPPAPANLFRGINAGNRVTPALVREVERDGILLQTPQTDIFINAENLQWLGGIEPRSQRPRDRYAYRSLLHPGDLVVLRRPGPDMPWQLSDAPPAEGALLLLDHISGDVVASVGSHRIDRSAFNRATRACRQPGSLFKTILYAEALSGTFTLATPLRDIPTTVETRGQPRGWQPRNADADFKGTITALDALVFSRNIPALHLLERLGAPALIARARKMGVSSELDPTASLALGASCVTLPDIARAHASVARGGLRASTRQIDRIVDLRSGHINDRGHFASHSAPAPARLARIAAPLTPPEQALGPRANALLHSALTQVATRGTASKLPDAWPLIAKTGTTNEFDAWIAAADPHHTFVVWVGSDKNTEPLGRGEHGGRTALPILAELYAHLEDPTLQWPERTIELDPILIDPDTGLRARPGEPGQPYLFVPGTAPGEFAPTRASRQILRLDAIR
;
A
#
# COMPACT_ATOMS: atom_id res chain seq x y z
N MET A 1 74.08 -74.79 31.22
CA MET A 1 73.81 -73.41 30.74
C MET A 1 72.67 -73.47 29.72
N THR A 2 71.43 -73.27 30.17
CA THR A 2 70.21 -73.44 29.37
C THR A 2 69.77 -72.11 28.76
N ARG A 3 69.62 -72.07 27.43
CA ARG A 3 69.07 -70.94 26.67
C ARG A 3 67.60 -70.71 27.06
N PRO A 4 67.12 -69.45 27.20
CA PRO A 4 65.71 -69.19 27.44
C PRO A 4 64.87 -69.48 26.17
N PRO A 5 63.60 -69.89 26.34
CA PRO A 5 62.78 -70.46 25.28
C PRO A 5 62.31 -69.41 24.26
N SER A 6 62.37 -69.79 22.98
CA SER A 6 62.02 -69.04 21.78
C SER A 6 60.51 -68.75 21.59
N ALA A 7 59.66 -69.06 22.57
CA ALA A 7 58.20 -69.02 22.44
C ALA A 7 57.62 -67.59 22.41
N TRP A 8 58.25 -66.62 23.09
CA TRP A 8 57.75 -65.25 23.21
C TRP A 8 57.87 -64.42 21.91
N ARG A 9 58.85 -64.75 21.06
CA ARG A 9 59.03 -64.08 19.75
C ARG A 9 58.04 -64.56 18.69
N SER A 10 57.41 -65.73 18.87
CA SER A 10 56.48 -66.32 17.89
C SER A 10 55.05 -65.79 18.06
N THR A 11 54.60 -65.62 19.30
CA THR A 11 53.28 -65.06 19.62
C THR A 11 53.19 -63.58 19.30
N PHE A 12 54.24 -62.79 19.56
CA PHE A 12 54.30 -61.37 19.18
C PHE A 12 54.30 -61.19 17.65
N LYS A 13 55.05 -62.02 16.91
CA LYS A 13 55.02 -62.02 15.43
C LYS A 13 53.65 -62.38 14.86
N ARG A 14 52.95 -63.36 15.45
CA ARG A 14 51.59 -63.72 15.04
C ARG A 14 50.59 -62.61 15.35
N ALA A 15 50.65 -62.00 16.54
CA ALA A 15 49.81 -60.85 16.89
C ALA A 15 50.05 -59.64 15.98
N LEU A 16 51.31 -59.36 15.63
CA LEU A 16 51.67 -58.30 14.68
C LEU A 16 51.16 -58.61 13.26
N LEU A 17 51.27 -59.87 12.81
CA LEU A 17 50.75 -60.29 11.50
C LEU A 17 49.22 -60.23 11.45
N TYR A 18 48.51 -60.62 12.51
CA TYR A 18 47.05 -60.51 12.59
C TYR A 18 46.58 -59.05 12.63
N THR A 19 47.27 -58.18 13.37
CA THR A 19 46.94 -56.75 13.40
C THR A 19 47.23 -56.07 12.06
N LEU A 20 48.33 -56.42 11.39
CA LEU A 20 48.62 -55.96 10.03
C LEU A 20 47.62 -56.49 9.00
N ALA A 21 47.21 -57.76 9.10
CA ALA A 21 46.19 -58.35 8.21
C ALA A 21 44.81 -57.71 8.43
N LEU A 22 44.42 -57.46 9.69
CA LEU A 22 43.19 -56.73 10.01
C LEU A 22 43.25 -55.28 9.52
N ALA A 23 44.39 -54.60 9.67
CA ALA A 23 44.57 -53.25 9.15
C ALA A 23 44.49 -53.23 7.61
N LEU A 24 45.07 -54.23 6.94
CA LEU A 24 45.00 -54.37 5.49
C LEU A 24 43.56 -54.64 5.03
N LEU A 25 42.84 -55.56 5.67
CA LEU A 25 41.43 -55.85 5.36
C LEU A 25 40.53 -54.64 5.63
N ALA A 26 40.75 -53.91 6.72
CA ALA A 26 40.04 -52.67 7.02
C ALA A 26 40.34 -51.59 5.98
N SER A 27 41.60 -51.47 5.53
CA SER A 27 41.99 -50.52 4.49
C SER A 27 41.37 -50.85 3.12
N LEU A 28 41.28 -52.14 2.77
CA LEU A 28 40.65 -52.62 1.54
C LEU A 28 39.13 -52.42 1.59
N ALA A 29 38.48 -52.73 2.71
CA ALA A 29 37.06 -52.48 2.92
C ALA A 29 36.74 -50.97 2.83
N LEU A 30 37.58 -50.12 3.43
CA LEU A 30 37.47 -48.67 3.34
C LEU A 30 37.66 -48.17 1.90
N ALA A 31 38.63 -48.72 1.15
CA ALA A 31 38.87 -48.38 -0.24
C ALA A 31 37.69 -48.78 -1.15
N ILE A 32 37.12 -49.98 -0.96
CA ILE A 32 35.92 -50.43 -1.68
C ILE A 32 34.72 -49.55 -1.34
N TRP A 33 34.54 -49.22 -0.06
CA TRP A 33 33.47 -48.33 0.39
C TRP A 33 33.60 -46.92 -0.21
N LEU A 34 34.80 -46.32 -0.18
CA LEU A 34 35.08 -45.02 -0.80
C LEU A 34 34.90 -45.06 -2.32
N SER A 35 35.32 -46.14 -2.98
CA SER A 35 35.14 -46.33 -4.43
C SER A 35 33.67 -46.40 -4.82
N ARG A 36 32.86 -47.20 -4.11
CA ARG A 36 31.40 -47.26 -4.32
C ARG A 36 30.73 -45.93 -4.03
N LEU A 37 31.16 -45.22 -2.97
CA LEU A 37 30.66 -43.89 -2.64
C LEU A 37 30.97 -42.87 -3.75
N SER A 38 32.19 -42.90 -4.28
CA SER A 38 32.64 -42.06 -5.40
C SER A 38 31.90 -42.37 -6.69
N ALA A 39 31.75 -43.65 -7.06
CA ALA A 39 31.01 -44.06 -8.25
C ALA A 39 29.55 -43.60 -8.20
N ARG A 40 28.90 -43.75 -7.04
CA ARG A 40 27.53 -43.26 -6.82
C ARG A 40 27.46 -41.73 -6.84
N ALA A 41 28.48 -41.03 -6.36
CA ALA A 41 28.54 -39.56 -6.42
C ALA A 41 28.71 -39.07 -7.86
N HIS A 42 29.51 -39.76 -8.66
CA HIS A 42 29.72 -39.46 -10.07
C HIS A 42 28.46 -39.72 -10.92
N ALA A 43 27.79 -40.86 -10.70
CA ALA A 43 26.56 -41.21 -11.43
C ALA A 43 25.40 -40.23 -11.19
N ASN A 44 25.38 -39.57 -10.03
CA ASN A 44 24.34 -38.62 -9.64
C ASN A 44 24.84 -37.16 -9.65
N LEU A 45 25.97 -36.87 -10.29
CA LEU A 45 26.49 -35.51 -10.37
C LEU A 45 25.65 -34.70 -11.38
N PRO A 46 25.16 -33.49 -11.04
CA PRO A 46 24.50 -32.65 -12.03
C PRO A 46 25.46 -32.25 -13.15
N PRO A 47 24.95 -31.89 -14.34
CA PRO A 47 25.77 -31.24 -15.37
C PRO A 47 26.43 -29.97 -14.81
N LEU A 48 27.54 -29.56 -15.42
CA LEU A 48 28.28 -28.38 -14.98
C LEU A 48 27.34 -27.17 -14.92
N PRO A 49 27.17 -26.53 -13.75
CA PRO A 49 26.24 -25.42 -13.59
C PRO A 49 26.81 -24.13 -14.17
N ASP A 50 25.91 -23.28 -14.67
CA ASP A 50 26.22 -21.89 -14.99
C ASP A 50 26.35 -21.10 -13.68
N LEU A 51 27.51 -20.46 -13.44
CA LEU A 51 27.71 -19.62 -12.25
C LEU A 51 26.75 -18.42 -12.21
N ASN A 52 26.28 -17.96 -13.37
CA ASN A 52 25.26 -16.92 -13.45
C ASN A 52 23.88 -17.42 -13.04
N ALA A 53 23.63 -18.74 -13.01
CA ALA A 53 22.35 -19.27 -12.52
C ALA A 53 22.23 -19.24 -10.99
N TRP A 54 23.33 -19.02 -10.25
CA TRP A 54 23.25 -18.81 -8.81
C TRP A 54 22.79 -17.38 -8.51
N HIS A 55 21.51 -17.26 -8.17
CA HIS A 55 20.92 -16.05 -7.62
C HIS A 55 20.29 -16.33 -6.26
N PRO A 56 20.56 -15.49 -5.25
CA PRO A 56 19.83 -15.57 -3.99
C PRO A 56 18.35 -15.22 -4.21
N GLU A 57 17.49 -15.80 -3.37
CA GLU A 57 16.11 -15.35 -3.24
C GLU A 57 16.13 -13.92 -2.66
N LEU A 58 15.95 -12.93 -3.54
CA LEU A 58 15.91 -11.52 -3.16
C LEU A 58 14.48 -11.10 -2.85
N PRO A 59 14.26 -10.34 -1.76
CA PRO A 59 12.96 -9.77 -1.50
C PRO A 59 12.57 -8.78 -2.59
N THR A 60 11.27 -8.69 -2.83
CA THR A 60 10.70 -7.64 -3.67
C THR A 60 10.74 -6.31 -2.94
N HIS A 61 11.14 -5.28 -3.66
CA HIS A 61 11.16 -3.90 -3.19
C HIS A 61 10.11 -3.08 -3.94
N SER A 62 9.60 -2.02 -3.32
CA SER A 62 8.67 -1.10 -3.93
C SER A 62 9.08 0.37 -3.70
N SER A 63 8.81 1.21 -4.69
CA SER A 63 8.99 2.67 -4.62
C SER A 63 7.90 3.37 -5.44
N THR A 64 7.78 4.68 -5.28
CA THR A 64 7.03 5.52 -6.22
C THR A 64 7.85 5.82 -7.48
N ALA A 65 7.20 6.39 -8.50
CA ALA A 65 7.84 6.78 -9.76
C ALA A 65 8.90 7.88 -9.61
N ASP A 66 8.76 8.77 -8.62
CA ASP A 66 9.76 9.79 -8.22
C ASP A 66 10.87 9.23 -7.29
N GLY A 67 10.90 7.92 -7.07
CA GLY A 67 11.95 7.24 -6.32
C GLY A 67 11.74 7.23 -4.80
N TRP A 68 10.57 7.66 -4.30
CA TRP A 68 10.26 7.58 -2.88
C TRP A 68 10.16 6.11 -2.43
N PRO A 69 10.98 5.65 -1.49
CA PRO A 69 10.98 4.25 -1.08
C PRO A 69 9.70 3.91 -0.32
N LEU A 70 9.02 2.84 -0.73
CA LEU A 70 7.86 2.27 -0.04
C LEU A 70 8.28 1.13 0.90
N THR A 71 9.23 0.32 0.44
CA THR A 71 10.00 -0.62 1.27
C THR A 71 11.40 -0.10 1.52
N SER A 72 12.21 -0.83 2.30
CA SER A 72 13.66 -0.64 2.28
C SER A 72 14.18 -0.64 0.84
N GLN A 73 15.14 0.24 0.57
CA GLN A 73 15.78 0.31 -0.74
C GLN A 73 16.50 -1.02 -1.06
N PRO A 74 16.51 -1.44 -2.33
CA PRO A 74 17.34 -2.56 -2.75
C PRO A 74 18.83 -2.22 -2.51
N PRO A 75 19.66 -3.22 -2.22
CA PRO A 75 21.10 -3.00 -2.16
C PRO A 75 21.62 -2.53 -3.53
N PRO A 76 22.70 -1.74 -3.59
CA PRO A 76 23.36 -1.38 -4.84
C PRO A 76 23.80 -2.61 -5.64
N GLN A 77 24.05 -2.43 -6.94
CA GLN A 77 24.52 -3.52 -7.78
C GLN A 77 25.82 -4.13 -7.20
N PRO A 78 25.95 -5.47 -7.22
CA PRO A 78 27.17 -6.13 -6.77
C PRO A 78 28.38 -5.67 -7.60
N LEU A 79 29.52 -5.49 -6.93
CA LEU A 79 30.78 -5.12 -7.58
C LEU A 79 31.33 -6.28 -8.41
N THR A 80 32.02 -5.97 -9.52
CA THR A 80 32.83 -6.95 -10.24
C THR A 80 34.07 -7.33 -9.43
N TYR A 81 34.79 -8.38 -9.85
CA TYR A 81 36.01 -8.79 -9.15
C TYR A 81 37.05 -7.65 -9.09
N GLU A 82 37.18 -6.90 -10.19
CA GLU A 82 38.14 -5.81 -10.35
C GLU A 82 37.79 -4.58 -9.50
N GLU A 83 36.50 -4.42 -9.20
CA GLU A 83 35.98 -3.33 -8.35
C GLU A 83 36.09 -3.65 -6.85
N LEU A 84 36.32 -4.92 -6.47
CA LEU A 84 36.46 -5.32 -5.07
C LEU A 84 37.82 -4.87 -4.51
N PRO A 85 37.87 -4.25 -3.31
CA PRO A 85 39.13 -3.84 -2.71
C PRO A 85 40.08 -5.03 -2.46
N PRO A 86 41.37 -4.93 -2.83
CA PRO A 86 42.33 -6.01 -2.62
C PRO A 86 42.44 -6.44 -1.15
N LEU A 87 42.34 -5.48 -0.21
CA LEU A 87 42.37 -5.76 1.22
C LEU A 87 41.14 -6.54 1.68
N LEU A 88 39.96 -6.27 1.10
CA LEU A 88 38.72 -7.00 1.39
C LEU A 88 38.83 -8.45 0.91
N ILE A 89 39.36 -8.65 -0.30
CA ILE A 89 39.64 -9.98 -0.85
C ILE A 89 40.59 -10.74 0.08
N ALA A 90 41.74 -10.14 0.44
CA ALA A 90 42.71 -10.74 1.35
C ALA A 90 42.09 -11.10 2.71
N THR A 91 41.21 -10.23 3.23
CA THR A 91 40.51 -10.44 4.51
C THR A 91 39.55 -11.62 4.48
N VAL A 92 38.76 -11.76 3.41
CA VAL A 92 37.87 -12.91 3.23
C VAL A 92 38.67 -14.20 3.05
N LEU A 93 39.72 -14.18 2.23
CA LEU A 93 40.56 -15.37 2.01
C LEU A 93 41.27 -15.81 3.29
N ALA A 94 41.81 -14.87 4.08
CA ALA A 94 42.42 -15.18 5.37
C ALA A 94 41.42 -15.82 6.37
N ALA A 95 40.13 -15.46 6.27
CA ALA A 95 39.09 -16.01 7.14
C ALA A 95 38.56 -17.38 6.67
N GLU A 96 38.30 -17.53 5.37
CA GLU A 96 37.59 -18.68 4.79
C GLU A 96 38.51 -19.70 4.12
N ASP A 97 39.47 -19.25 3.29
CA ASP A 97 40.26 -20.11 2.40
C ASP A 97 41.57 -19.46 1.94
N GLU A 98 42.61 -19.56 2.78
CA GLU A 98 43.89 -18.86 2.57
C GLU A 98 44.67 -19.38 1.35
N ASP A 99 44.56 -20.68 1.06
CA ASP A 99 45.22 -21.31 -0.10
C ASP A 99 44.33 -21.26 -1.35
N PHE A 100 43.30 -20.40 -1.39
CA PHE A 100 42.28 -20.41 -2.45
C PHE A 100 42.88 -20.41 -3.84
N PHE A 101 43.88 -19.58 -4.12
CA PHE A 101 44.50 -19.52 -5.46
C PHE A 101 45.44 -20.70 -5.78
N LEU A 102 45.82 -21.52 -4.79
CA LEU A 102 46.81 -22.58 -4.95
C LEU A 102 46.17 -23.96 -5.20
N HIS A 103 45.01 -24.23 -4.61
CA HIS A 103 44.36 -25.54 -4.72
C HIS A 103 43.49 -25.67 -5.98
N ARG A 104 43.14 -26.92 -6.35
CA ARG A 104 42.27 -27.25 -7.51
C ARG A 104 40.94 -27.88 -7.09
N GLY A 105 40.06 -27.08 -6.50
CA GLY A 105 38.71 -27.42 -6.03
C GLY A 105 38.62 -27.64 -4.52
N TYR A 106 39.58 -28.38 -3.95
CA TYR A 106 39.63 -28.68 -2.53
C TYR A 106 41.06 -28.65 -2.01
N ASN A 107 41.22 -28.44 -0.69
CA ASN A 107 42.53 -28.33 -0.04
C ASN A 107 42.82 -29.55 0.86
N PRO A 108 43.70 -30.49 0.45
CA PRO A 108 44.06 -31.68 1.24
C PRO A 108 44.66 -31.33 2.60
N ARG A 109 45.46 -30.26 2.68
CA ARG A 109 46.11 -29.81 3.93
C ARG A 109 45.05 -29.33 4.93
N SER A 110 44.08 -28.55 4.47
CA SER A 110 42.96 -28.07 5.30
C SER A 110 42.05 -29.20 5.78
N ILE A 111 41.81 -30.22 4.95
CA ILE A 111 41.06 -31.43 5.35
C ILE A 111 41.81 -32.21 6.43
N ALA A 112 43.11 -32.49 6.23
CA ALA A 112 43.93 -33.22 7.20
C ALA A 112 44.02 -32.48 8.54
N ARG A 113 44.22 -31.16 8.50
CA ARG A 113 44.28 -30.30 9.70
C ARG A 113 42.96 -30.31 10.47
N ALA A 114 41.83 -30.11 9.78
CA ALA A 114 40.51 -30.15 10.43
C ALA A 114 40.18 -31.52 11.01
N ALA A 115 40.55 -32.62 10.33
CA ALA A 115 40.38 -33.98 10.84
C ALA A 115 41.13 -34.19 12.16
N LEU A 116 42.40 -33.76 12.24
CA LEU A 116 43.19 -33.87 13.46
C LEU A 116 42.60 -33.05 14.63
N VAL A 117 42.13 -31.83 14.35
CA VAL A 117 41.50 -30.96 15.35
C VAL A 117 40.18 -31.55 15.85
N ASN A 118 39.32 -32.03 14.95
CA ASN A 118 38.02 -32.61 15.29
C ASN A 118 38.16 -33.93 16.06
N LEU A 119 39.16 -34.76 15.74
CA LEU A 119 39.49 -35.98 16.49
C LEU A 119 39.91 -35.67 17.93
N ARG A 120 40.72 -34.62 18.14
CA ARG A 120 41.14 -34.19 19.48
C ARG A 120 40.00 -33.58 20.29
N ALA A 121 39.06 -32.91 19.63
CA ALA A 121 37.94 -32.23 20.28
C ALA A 121 36.71 -33.13 20.53
N GLY A 122 36.73 -34.39 20.07
CA GLY A 122 35.59 -35.31 20.23
C GLY A 122 34.33 -34.92 19.45
N GLY A 123 34.44 -33.99 18.50
CA GLY A 123 33.32 -33.41 17.76
C GLY A 123 33.77 -32.48 16.63
N ILE A 124 32.83 -32.02 15.80
CA ILE A 124 33.12 -31.10 14.68
C ILE A 124 33.28 -29.68 15.24
N VAL A 125 34.52 -29.19 15.31
CA VAL A 125 34.88 -27.85 15.81
C VAL A 125 35.41 -26.97 14.69
N GLN A 126 36.03 -27.55 13.66
CA GLN A 126 36.62 -26.82 12.54
C GLN A 126 36.15 -27.38 11.17
N GLY A 127 35.75 -26.48 10.28
CA GLY A 127 35.42 -26.79 8.89
C GLY A 127 36.66 -26.89 8.00
N ALA A 128 36.55 -27.65 6.91
CA ALA A 128 37.59 -27.85 5.89
C ALA A 128 37.14 -27.53 4.45
N SER A 129 35.97 -26.90 4.31
CA SER A 129 35.40 -26.56 3.02
C SER A 129 36.09 -25.34 2.41
N THR A 130 36.58 -25.45 1.18
CA THR A 130 37.06 -24.33 0.36
C THR A 130 35.91 -23.45 -0.13
N ILE A 131 36.20 -22.23 -0.56
CA ILE A 131 35.19 -21.33 -1.16
C ILE A 131 34.52 -22.00 -2.36
N THR A 132 35.28 -22.64 -3.24
CA THR A 132 34.73 -23.38 -4.39
C THR A 132 33.80 -24.52 -3.98
N GLN A 133 34.08 -25.23 -2.88
CA GLN A 133 33.16 -26.23 -2.35
C GLN A 133 31.86 -25.60 -1.82
N GLN A 134 31.93 -24.39 -1.26
CA GLN A 134 30.73 -23.66 -0.84
C GLN A 134 29.88 -23.22 -2.04
N VAL A 135 30.51 -22.80 -3.16
CA VAL A 135 29.83 -22.53 -4.42
C VAL A 135 29.17 -23.79 -4.97
N ALA A 136 29.93 -24.90 -5.08
CA ALA A 136 29.43 -26.19 -5.56
C ALA A 136 28.23 -26.69 -4.73
N LYS A 137 28.29 -26.52 -3.41
CA LYS A 137 27.22 -26.90 -2.47
C LYS A 137 25.87 -26.27 -2.82
N HIS A 138 25.85 -25.08 -3.43
CA HIS A 138 24.59 -24.41 -3.80
C HIS A 138 23.81 -25.15 -4.90
N PHE A 139 24.51 -25.80 -5.83
CA PHE A 139 23.91 -26.51 -6.98
C PHE A 139 23.56 -27.98 -6.68
N LEU A 140 23.67 -28.39 -5.42
CA LEU A 140 23.40 -29.76 -4.97
C LEU A 140 22.17 -29.79 -4.04
N ASP A 141 21.50 -30.94 -3.97
CA ASP A 141 20.32 -31.12 -3.11
C ASP A 141 20.64 -30.85 -1.63
N ARG A 142 19.65 -30.38 -0.85
CA ARG A 142 19.81 -29.88 0.52
C ARG A 142 20.08 -30.99 1.56
N GLN A 143 19.90 -32.26 1.22
CA GLN A 143 20.05 -33.37 2.18
C GLN A 143 21.50 -33.53 2.67
N LYS A 144 21.73 -33.46 3.98
CA LYS A 144 23.06 -33.63 4.59
C LYS A 144 23.48 -35.10 4.63
N THR A 145 23.93 -35.64 3.50
CA THR A 145 24.51 -36.99 3.41
C THR A 145 26.02 -36.94 3.18
N THR A 146 26.74 -37.99 3.58
CA THR A 146 28.18 -38.16 3.27
C THR A 146 28.43 -38.28 1.77
N HIS A 147 27.46 -38.81 1.02
CA HIS A 147 27.47 -38.86 -0.45
C HIS A 147 27.45 -37.47 -1.09
N ARG A 148 26.60 -36.54 -0.60
CA ARG A 148 26.58 -35.14 -1.05
C ARG A 148 27.94 -34.46 -0.88
N LYS A 149 28.67 -34.78 0.19
CA LYS A 149 29.99 -34.19 0.44
C LYS A 149 31.03 -34.58 -0.62
N VAL A 150 30.92 -35.78 -1.18
CA VAL A 150 31.76 -36.23 -2.29
C VAL A 150 31.33 -35.54 -3.59
N GLN A 151 30.03 -35.30 -3.80
CA GLN A 151 29.55 -34.51 -4.93
C GLN A 151 30.06 -33.06 -4.88
N GLU A 152 30.07 -32.42 -3.70
CA GLU A 152 30.67 -31.08 -3.52
C GLU A 152 32.14 -31.03 -3.96
N LEU A 153 32.93 -32.05 -3.59
CA LEU A 153 34.35 -32.16 -3.96
C LEU A 153 34.55 -32.32 -5.48
N LEU A 154 33.77 -33.20 -6.10
CA LEU A 154 33.84 -33.48 -7.54
C LEU A 154 33.39 -32.26 -8.35
N LEU A 155 32.27 -31.65 -7.96
CA LEU A 155 31.73 -30.47 -8.63
C LEU A 155 32.64 -29.25 -8.44
N ALA A 156 33.23 -29.05 -7.26
CA ALA A 156 34.21 -27.98 -7.04
C ALA A 156 35.43 -28.11 -7.96
N ARG A 157 35.90 -29.34 -8.19
CA ARG A 157 36.98 -29.59 -9.14
C ARG A 157 36.57 -29.31 -10.59
N GLN A 158 35.33 -29.63 -10.97
CA GLN A 158 34.80 -29.31 -12.30
C GLN A 158 34.63 -27.81 -12.50
N LEU A 159 34.12 -27.10 -11.50
CA LEU A 159 33.99 -25.64 -11.51
C LEU A 159 35.33 -24.95 -11.76
N GLU A 160 36.38 -25.32 -11.02
CA GLU A 160 37.72 -24.74 -11.22
C GLU A 160 38.45 -25.20 -12.49
N ALA A 161 37.98 -26.28 -13.13
CA ALA A 161 38.49 -26.68 -14.43
C ALA A 161 37.88 -25.85 -15.57
N HIS A 162 36.71 -25.22 -15.34
CA HIS A 162 35.96 -24.49 -16.35
C HIS A 162 35.98 -22.97 -16.13
N TYR A 163 35.89 -22.52 -14.87
CA TYR A 163 35.88 -21.12 -14.47
C TYR A 163 37.19 -20.73 -13.78
N SER A 164 37.58 -19.48 -13.94
CA SER A 164 38.73 -18.89 -13.28
C SER A 164 38.49 -18.65 -11.79
N LYS A 165 39.57 -18.57 -11.01
CA LYS A 165 39.51 -18.25 -9.57
C LYS A 165 38.81 -16.92 -9.29
N PRO A 166 39.09 -15.82 -10.02
CA PRO A 166 38.35 -14.57 -9.88
C PRO A 166 36.84 -14.72 -10.09
N GLU A 167 36.41 -15.44 -11.13
CA GLU A 167 34.98 -15.66 -11.42
C GLU A 167 34.28 -16.41 -10.28
N ILE A 168 34.92 -17.45 -9.74
CA ILE A 168 34.38 -18.23 -8.62
C ILE A 168 34.29 -17.37 -7.36
N LEU A 169 35.34 -16.60 -7.05
CA LEU A 169 35.35 -15.74 -5.86
C LEU A 169 34.34 -14.60 -5.96
N ALA A 170 34.24 -13.95 -7.13
CA ALA A 170 33.25 -12.91 -7.38
C ALA A 170 31.83 -13.47 -7.27
N THR A 171 31.58 -14.65 -7.84
CA THR A 171 30.27 -15.32 -7.72
C THR A 171 29.95 -15.65 -6.27
N TYR A 172 30.93 -16.13 -5.49
CA TYR A 172 30.76 -16.38 -4.06
C TYR A 172 30.43 -15.12 -3.29
N LEU A 173 31.25 -14.07 -3.41
CA LEU A 173 31.08 -12.80 -2.69
C LEU A 173 29.83 -12.04 -3.11
N ARG A 174 29.34 -12.25 -4.33
CA ARG A 174 28.07 -11.68 -4.83
C ARG A 174 26.85 -12.33 -4.19
N ASN A 175 26.93 -13.62 -3.86
CA ASN A 175 25.74 -14.42 -3.56
C ASN A 175 25.69 -15.03 -2.15
N VAL A 176 26.81 -15.04 -1.40
CA VAL A 176 26.85 -15.63 -0.06
C VAL A 176 26.00 -14.84 0.94
N TYR A 177 25.31 -15.54 1.85
CA TYR A 177 24.45 -14.91 2.86
C TYR A 177 25.27 -14.36 4.03
N PHE A 178 25.02 -13.11 4.42
CA PHE A 178 25.69 -12.44 5.56
C PHE A 178 24.77 -12.21 6.77
N GLY A 179 23.54 -12.73 6.76
CA GLY A 179 22.53 -12.42 7.80
C GLY A 179 21.71 -11.18 7.47
N GLU A 180 20.66 -10.90 8.24
CA GLU A 180 19.86 -9.66 8.09
C GLU A 180 19.32 -9.38 6.68
N GLN A 181 18.95 -10.43 5.93
CA GLN A 181 18.53 -10.36 4.52
C GLN A 181 19.61 -9.81 3.56
N ALA A 182 20.87 -9.71 4.00
CA ALA A 182 21.98 -9.28 3.15
C ALA A 182 22.59 -10.49 2.41
N TRP A 183 22.41 -10.50 1.09
CA TRP A 183 23.03 -11.46 0.18
C TRP A 183 24.13 -10.75 -0.62
N GLY A 184 25.35 -11.24 -0.47
CA GLY A 184 26.54 -10.64 -1.08
C GLY A 184 27.17 -9.52 -0.26
N ILE A 185 28.45 -9.29 -0.53
CA ILE A 185 29.31 -8.38 0.24
C ILE A 185 28.88 -6.92 0.10
N THR A 186 28.43 -6.50 -1.09
CA THR A 186 27.88 -5.15 -1.31
C THR A 186 26.65 -4.92 -0.45
N ALA A 187 25.68 -5.84 -0.48
CA ALA A 187 24.48 -5.74 0.34
C ALA A 187 24.82 -5.74 1.84
N ALA A 188 25.76 -6.59 2.27
CA ALA A 188 26.18 -6.67 3.66
C ALA A 188 26.87 -5.38 4.15
N SER A 189 27.74 -4.79 3.32
CA SER A 189 28.42 -3.53 3.59
C SER A 189 27.42 -2.40 3.86
N HIS A 190 26.43 -2.23 2.98
CA HIS A 190 25.38 -1.24 3.16
C HIS A 190 24.43 -1.59 4.32
N ARG A 191 24.13 -2.87 4.53
CA ARG A 191 23.22 -3.32 5.58
C ARG A 191 23.78 -3.06 6.97
N TYR A 192 25.04 -3.37 7.23
CA TYR A 192 25.64 -3.25 8.55
C TYR A 192 26.31 -1.88 8.80
N PHE A 193 26.86 -1.24 7.76
CA PHE A 193 27.68 -0.04 7.89
C PHE A 193 27.27 1.14 7.01
N ARG A 194 26.23 1.02 6.17
CA ARG A 194 25.79 2.08 5.22
C ARG A 194 26.91 2.60 4.29
N THR A 195 27.96 1.82 4.10
CA THR A 195 29.15 2.19 3.34
C THR A 195 29.31 1.27 2.13
N ALA A 196 29.88 1.76 1.04
CA ALA A 196 30.23 0.91 -0.10
C ALA A 196 31.46 0.05 0.22
N PRO A 197 31.65 -1.12 -0.44
CA PRO A 197 32.78 -1.99 -0.10
C PRO A 197 34.16 -1.33 -0.16
N HIS A 198 34.35 -0.33 -1.04
CA HIS A 198 35.61 0.42 -1.18
C HIS A 198 35.95 1.34 0.00
N ASP A 199 34.94 1.77 0.74
CA ASP A 199 35.09 2.68 1.88
C ASP A 199 35.07 1.94 3.23
N LEU A 200 35.01 0.60 3.21
CA LEU A 200 35.05 -0.19 4.43
C LEU A 200 36.41 -0.04 5.14
N THR A 201 36.37 0.21 6.44
CA THR A 201 37.55 0.12 7.31
C THR A 201 37.98 -1.33 7.49
N LEU A 202 39.25 -1.55 7.86
CA LEU A 202 39.78 -2.89 8.10
C LEU A 202 38.98 -3.67 9.14
N GLY A 203 38.59 -3.03 10.26
CA GLY A 203 37.73 -3.64 11.27
C GLY A 203 36.36 -4.06 10.73
N GLN A 204 35.75 -3.27 9.84
CA GLN A 204 34.48 -3.62 9.19
C GLN A 204 34.65 -4.77 8.19
N MET A 205 35.72 -4.78 7.38
CA MET A 205 36.04 -5.90 6.49
C MET A 205 36.23 -7.21 7.29
N ALA A 206 36.98 -7.14 8.39
CA ALA A 206 37.21 -8.28 9.28
C ALA A 206 35.94 -8.75 9.98
N MET A 207 35.00 -7.84 10.27
CA MET A 207 33.69 -8.18 10.80
C MET A 207 32.89 -8.98 9.76
N LEU A 208 32.74 -8.46 8.53
CA LEU A 208 32.00 -9.15 7.46
C LEU A 208 32.61 -10.52 7.14
N ALA A 209 33.93 -10.63 7.07
CA ALA A 209 34.60 -11.91 6.87
C ALA A 209 34.43 -12.86 8.05
N GLY A 210 34.44 -12.35 9.29
CA GLY A 210 34.33 -13.17 10.51
C GLY A 210 32.95 -13.80 10.71
N ILE A 211 31.90 -13.23 10.13
CA ILE A 211 30.52 -13.73 10.27
C ILE A 211 30.14 -14.78 9.21
N LEU A 212 30.83 -14.81 8.06
CA LEU A 212 30.60 -15.75 6.96
C LEU A 212 30.44 -17.23 7.36
N PRO A 213 31.25 -17.78 8.30
CA PRO A 213 31.14 -19.19 8.64
C PRO A 213 29.79 -19.58 9.26
N ALA A 214 29.12 -18.66 9.96
CA ALA A 214 27.81 -18.88 10.57
C ALA A 214 27.03 -17.55 10.68
N PRO A 215 26.49 -17.01 9.57
CA PRO A 215 26.00 -15.64 9.48
C PRO A 215 24.85 -15.35 10.45
N SER A 216 23.97 -16.32 10.68
CA SER A 216 22.87 -16.17 11.64
C SER A 216 23.35 -16.19 13.09
N ASN A 217 24.36 -16.99 13.43
CA ASN A 217 24.85 -17.13 14.80
C ASN A 217 25.82 -16.02 15.21
N TYR A 218 26.64 -15.57 14.25
CA TYR A 218 27.64 -14.54 14.43
C TYR A 218 27.15 -13.16 14.00
N ASN A 219 25.84 -13.00 13.77
CA ASN A 219 25.23 -11.73 13.40
C ASN A 219 25.59 -10.65 14.44
N PRO A 220 26.22 -9.53 14.05
CA PRO A 220 26.66 -8.49 14.98
C PRO A 220 25.51 -7.72 15.63
N VAL A 221 24.29 -7.80 15.08
CA VAL A 221 23.07 -7.23 15.66
C VAL A 221 22.50 -8.14 16.75
N ALA A 222 22.42 -9.44 16.48
CA ALA A 222 21.84 -10.41 17.41
C ALA A 222 22.83 -10.89 18.49
N SER A 223 24.12 -10.96 18.15
CA SER A 223 25.20 -11.52 18.97
C SER A 223 26.48 -10.65 18.94
N PRO A 224 26.46 -9.42 19.49
CA PRO A 224 27.56 -8.46 19.34
C PRO A 224 28.92 -8.96 19.86
N GLU A 225 28.94 -9.62 21.02
CA GLU A 225 30.17 -10.11 21.65
C GLU A 225 30.81 -11.24 20.83
N LEU A 226 29.99 -12.17 20.33
CA LEU A 226 30.47 -13.26 19.48
C LEU A 226 31.01 -12.73 18.16
N ALA A 227 30.29 -11.79 17.53
CA ALA A 227 30.72 -11.15 16.30
C ALA A 227 32.07 -10.44 16.49
N ARG A 228 32.25 -9.71 17.60
CA ARG A 228 33.53 -9.07 17.97
C ARG A 228 34.66 -10.09 18.13
N GLN A 229 34.41 -11.23 18.78
CA GLN A 229 35.41 -12.30 18.91
C GLN A 229 35.81 -12.87 17.54
N LYS A 230 34.85 -13.05 16.62
CA LYS A 230 35.13 -13.53 15.26
C LYS A 230 35.90 -12.51 14.45
N ARG A 231 35.52 -11.23 14.49
CA ARG A 231 36.30 -10.12 13.91
C ARG A 231 37.75 -10.15 14.40
N ASN A 232 37.97 -10.19 15.71
CA ASN A 232 39.32 -10.15 16.28
C ASN A 232 40.15 -11.39 15.91
N ARG A 233 39.50 -12.53 15.69
CA ARG A 233 40.16 -13.73 15.15
C ARG A 233 40.65 -13.51 13.71
N VAL A 234 39.84 -12.86 12.85
CA VAL A 234 40.24 -12.53 11.47
C VAL A 234 41.39 -11.52 11.47
N LEU A 235 41.30 -10.46 12.28
CA LEU A 235 42.38 -9.48 12.45
C LEU A 235 43.69 -10.14 12.89
N ARG A 236 43.63 -11.06 13.87
CA ARG A 236 44.82 -11.81 14.31
C ARG A 236 45.39 -12.65 13.17
N ARG A 237 44.52 -13.28 12.36
CA ARG A 237 44.99 -14.08 11.22
C ARG A 237 45.69 -13.21 10.19
N LEU A 238 45.16 -12.04 9.87
CA LEU A 238 45.79 -11.06 8.97
C LEU A 238 47.17 -10.64 9.46
N HIS A 239 47.34 -10.48 10.76
CA HIS A 239 48.65 -10.19 11.35
C HIS A 239 49.62 -11.38 11.22
N GLU A 240 49.18 -12.61 11.55
CA GLU A 240 50.00 -13.83 11.47
C GLU A 240 50.53 -14.10 10.05
N ILE A 241 49.76 -13.76 9.02
CA ILE A 241 50.16 -13.93 7.61
C ILE A 241 50.88 -12.69 7.04
N GLY A 242 51.11 -11.66 7.85
CA GLY A 242 51.88 -10.47 7.47
C GLY A 242 51.13 -9.44 6.62
N VAL A 243 49.79 -9.49 6.55
CA VAL A 243 48.99 -8.47 5.83
C VAL A 243 48.91 -7.17 6.62
N ILE A 244 48.96 -7.23 7.96
CA ILE A 244 48.95 -6.05 8.84
C ILE A 244 50.03 -6.13 9.92
N ASP A 245 50.54 -4.99 10.34
CA ASP A 245 51.51 -4.89 11.43
C ASP A 245 50.84 -5.05 12.82
N GLN A 246 51.68 -5.17 13.86
CA GLN A 246 51.23 -5.39 15.24
C GLN A 246 50.44 -4.19 15.79
N ASP A 247 50.86 -2.97 15.46
CA ASP A 247 50.22 -1.73 15.92
C ASP A 247 48.81 -1.58 15.34
N THR A 248 48.65 -1.89 14.05
CA THR A 248 47.34 -1.87 13.37
C THR A 248 46.44 -2.99 13.89
N TYR A 249 46.99 -4.19 14.15
CA TYR A 249 46.23 -5.27 14.77
C TYR A 249 45.64 -4.85 16.12
N GLN A 250 46.45 -4.28 17.02
CA GLN A 250 45.99 -3.85 18.35
C GLN A 250 44.93 -2.74 18.23
N ARG A 251 45.19 -1.72 17.40
CA ARG A 251 44.26 -0.60 17.18
C ARG A 251 42.88 -1.08 16.72
N GLU A 252 42.83 -1.96 15.73
CA GLU A 252 41.57 -2.48 15.18
C GLU A 252 40.88 -3.49 16.12
N ALA A 253 41.66 -4.27 16.87
CA ALA A 253 41.13 -5.22 17.85
C ALA A 253 40.43 -4.51 19.02
N ASP A 254 40.94 -3.34 19.43
CA ASP A 254 40.41 -2.51 20.51
C ASP A 254 39.33 -1.51 20.02
N ALA A 255 39.32 -1.19 18.72
CA ALA A 255 38.32 -0.31 18.13
C ALA A 255 36.89 -0.85 18.34
N THR A 256 35.99 0.03 18.76
CA THR A 256 34.55 -0.27 18.81
C THR A 256 33.93 0.06 17.46
N LEU A 257 33.26 -0.91 16.84
CA LEU A 257 32.52 -0.68 15.60
C LEU A 257 31.12 -0.16 15.93
N THR A 258 30.77 0.99 15.36
CA THR A 258 29.39 1.46 15.36
C THR A 258 28.66 0.77 14.22
N LEU A 259 27.60 0.03 14.53
CA LEU A 259 26.67 -0.47 13.52
C LEU A 259 25.70 0.67 13.22
N ASP A 260 25.70 1.17 11.99
CA ASP A 260 24.75 2.21 11.56
C ASP A 260 23.32 1.64 11.35
N ALA A 261 23.22 0.32 11.36
CA ALA A 261 21.97 -0.41 11.32
C ALA A 261 21.27 -0.32 12.69
N LEU A 262 20.25 0.54 12.77
CA LEU A 262 18.96 0.37 13.49
C LEU A 262 18.26 1.72 13.76
N LEU A 263 18.91 2.85 13.46
CA LEU A 263 18.29 4.17 13.53
C LEU A 263 18.13 4.72 12.11
N THR A 264 17.14 4.25 11.38
CA THR A 264 16.47 5.12 10.41
C THR A 264 15.49 5.95 11.22
N PRO A 265 15.57 7.29 11.26
CA PRO A 265 14.39 8.06 11.64
C PRO A 265 13.30 7.62 10.66
N ALA A 266 12.28 6.94 11.18
CA ALA A 266 11.14 6.56 10.36
C ALA A 266 10.66 7.85 9.69
N PRO A 267 10.55 7.90 8.34
CA PRO A 267 9.92 9.05 7.71
C PRO A 267 8.58 9.26 8.40
N SER A 268 8.21 10.53 8.61
CA SER A 268 6.96 10.86 9.30
C SER A 268 5.82 9.98 8.77
N THR A 269 4.94 9.50 9.64
CA THR A 269 3.88 8.54 9.24
C THR A 269 3.01 9.06 8.07
N ALA A 270 2.98 10.38 7.85
CA ALA A 270 2.31 11.02 6.71
C ALA A 270 2.98 10.75 5.35
N LEU A 271 4.29 10.53 5.32
CA LEU A 271 5.10 10.19 4.14
C LEU A 271 5.36 8.67 4.03
N GLN A 272 4.77 7.88 4.93
CA GLN A 272 4.64 6.45 4.73
C GLN A 272 3.39 6.22 3.87
N LEU A 273 3.54 5.48 2.77
CA LEU A 273 2.45 5.10 1.87
C LEU A 273 2.18 3.59 2.01
N PRO A 274 1.76 3.09 3.19
CA PRO A 274 1.49 1.67 3.39
C PRO A 274 0.38 1.16 2.46
N GLU A 275 -0.55 2.02 2.06
CA GLU A 275 -1.58 1.68 1.07
C GLU A 275 -0.96 1.36 -0.30
N ALA A 276 0.05 2.12 -0.75
CA ALA A 276 0.72 1.88 -2.02
C ALA A 276 1.52 0.57 -2.01
N ASP A 277 2.25 0.29 -0.91
CA ASP A 277 2.95 -1.00 -0.77
C ASP A 277 1.97 -2.19 -0.69
N ALA A 278 0.87 -2.04 0.06
CA ALA A 278 -0.16 -3.06 0.16
C ALA A 278 -0.85 -3.33 -1.19
N ASP A 279 -1.17 -2.26 -1.94
CA ASP A 279 -1.73 -2.37 -3.29
C ASP A 279 -0.73 -3.07 -4.24
N ALA A 280 0.57 -2.77 -4.13
CA ALA A 280 1.62 -3.43 -4.92
C ALA A 280 1.76 -4.93 -4.61
N ARG A 281 1.74 -5.31 -3.33
CA ARG A 281 1.74 -6.71 -2.88
C ARG A 281 0.53 -7.46 -3.41
N GLN A 282 -0.65 -6.86 -3.26
CA GLN A 282 -1.90 -7.46 -3.72
C GLN A 282 -1.92 -7.62 -5.24
N TYR A 283 -1.38 -6.63 -5.96
CA TYR A 283 -1.28 -6.70 -7.41
C TYR A 283 -0.44 -7.90 -7.84
N LEU A 284 0.76 -8.11 -7.25
CA LEU A 284 1.58 -9.28 -7.54
C LEU A 284 0.84 -10.57 -7.20
N ALA A 285 0.23 -10.66 -6.02
CA ALA A 285 -0.52 -11.85 -5.62
C ALA A 285 -1.64 -12.23 -6.61
N ASN A 286 -2.30 -11.23 -7.21
CA ASN A 286 -3.42 -11.46 -8.12
C ASN A 286 -3.00 -11.73 -9.58
N HIS A 287 -1.97 -11.04 -10.07
CA HIS A 287 -1.58 -11.08 -11.49
C HIS A 287 -0.34 -11.94 -11.76
N HIS A 288 0.44 -12.20 -10.71
CA HIS A 288 1.67 -12.98 -10.73
C HIS A 288 1.70 -13.94 -9.52
N PRO A 289 0.69 -14.80 -9.33
CA PRO A 289 0.61 -15.69 -8.18
C PRO A 289 1.79 -16.68 -8.08
N GLU A 290 2.52 -16.89 -9.18
CA GLU A 290 3.75 -17.66 -9.25
C GLU A 290 4.95 -16.99 -8.55
N LEU A 291 4.87 -15.69 -8.27
CA LEU A 291 5.94 -14.91 -7.65
C LEU A 291 5.69 -14.73 -6.14
N ASP A 292 6.56 -15.30 -5.32
CA ASP A 292 6.59 -14.99 -3.89
C ASP A 292 7.23 -13.60 -3.69
N TRP A 293 6.49 -12.67 -3.07
CA TRP A 293 7.00 -11.34 -2.70
C TRP A 293 8.39 -11.38 -2.06
N ASN A 294 8.65 -12.34 -1.17
CA ASN A 294 9.90 -12.42 -0.41
C ASN A 294 11.09 -12.95 -1.21
N GLN A 295 10.86 -13.48 -2.42
CA GLN A 295 11.87 -14.19 -3.21
C GLN A 295 11.89 -13.76 -4.69
N ALA A 296 10.89 -12.99 -5.13
CA ALA A 296 10.69 -12.69 -6.53
C ALA A 296 11.75 -11.73 -7.10
N GLY A 297 12.55 -11.06 -6.27
CA GLY A 297 13.63 -10.16 -6.73
C GLY A 297 13.14 -9.10 -7.71
N LYS A 298 11.96 -8.54 -7.45
CA LYS A 298 11.36 -7.49 -8.29
C LYS A 298 11.51 -6.14 -7.61
N HIS A 299 11.57 -5.08 -8.41
CA HIS A 299 11.35 -3.71 -7.97
C HIS A 299 10.07 -3.19 -8.61
N ILE A 300 9.04 -3.00 -7.78
CA ILE A 300 7.74 -2.53 -8.20
C ILE A 300 7.68 -1.01 -8.03
N ILE A 301 7.30 -0.33 -9.09
CA ILE A 301 7.15 1.12 -9.07
C ILE A 301 5.66 1.45 -9.15
N THR A 302 5.16 2.17 -8.14
CA THR A 302 3.77 2.63 -8.07
C THR A 302 3.65 4.07 -8.60
N PRO A 303 2.51 4.47 -9.19
CA PRO A 303 2.32 5.83 -9.67
C PRO A 303 1.95 6.84 -8.57
N HIS A 304 1.81 6.39 -7.32
CA HIS A 304 1.50 7.26 -6.17
C HIS A 304 2.48 8.41 -6.02
N ARG A 305 1.98 9.58 -5.65
CA ARG A 305 2.78 10.76 -5.36
C ARG A 305 2.76 11.04 -3.84
N PRO A 306 3.92 11.02 -3.14
CA PRO A 306 3.96 11.18 -1.68
C PRO A 306 3.26 12.44 -1.16
N ALA A 307 3.44 13.57 -1.84
CA ALA A 307 2.80 14.84 -1.46
C ALA A 307 1.27 14.78 -1.56
N LEU A 308 0.74 14.21 -2.65
CA LEU A 308 -0.72 14.05 -2.83
C LEU A 308 -1.30 13.06 -1.82
N GLN A 309 -0.59 11.96 -1.54
CA GLN A 309 -1.01 11.02 -0.50
C GLN A 309 -1.10 11.70 0.88
N ALA A 310 -0.09 12.50 1.24
CA ALA A 310 -0.07 13.19 2.53
C ALA A 310 -1.22 14.20 2.67
N LEU A 311 -1.51 14.97 1.61
CA LEU A 311 -2.64 15.90 1.56
C LEU A 311 -3.97 15.16 1.64
N ALA A 312 -4.16 14.12 0.84
CA ALA A 312 -5.37 13.30 0.84
C ALA A 312 -5.63 12.68 2.22
N ARG A 313 -4.57 12.19 2.88
CA ARG A 313 -4.67 11.60 4.22
C ARG A 313 -5.07 12.62 5.26
N ARG A 314 -4.46 13.81 5.21
CA ARG A 314 -4.78 14.92 6.11
C ARG A 314 -6.24 15.36 5.95
N ALA A 315 -6.71 15.49 4.71
CA ALA A 315 -8.09 15.86 4.41
C ALA A 315 -9.08 14.80 4.90
N LEU A 316 -8.80 13.52 4.63
CA LEU A 316 -9.64 12.41 5.11
C LEU A 316 -9.68 12.36 6.64
N GLN A 317 -8.52 12.47 7.29
CA GLN A 317 -8.42 12.46 8.74
C GLN A 317 -9.25 13.59 9.36
N ARG A 318 -9.05 14.84 8.89
CA ARG A 318 -9.79 16.00 9.42
C ARG A 318 -11.28 15.87 9.20
N GLY A 319 -11.74 15.52 8.00
CA GLY A 319 -13.18 15.45 7.74
C GLY A 319 -13.90 14.32 8.46
N VAL A 320 -13.24 13.18 8.70
CA VAL A 320 -13.79 12.09 9.53
C VAL A 320 -13.84 12.51 11.00
N GLU A 321 -12.82 13.18 11.52
CA GLU A 321 -12.83 13.73 12.87
C GLU A 321 -13.90 14.82 13.06
N ASP A 322 -14.04 15.74 12.11
CA ASP A 322 -15.08 16.77 12.13
C ASP A 322 -16.47 16.13 12.12
N HIS A 323 -16.65 15.04 11.38
CA HIS A 323 -17.88 14.25 11.45
C HIS A 323 -18.10 13.68 12.86
N GLY A 324 -17.08 13.09 13.48
CA GLY A 324 -17.13 12.63 14.86
C GLY A 324 -17.54 13.73 15.84
N GLN A 325 -16.94 14.91 15.73
CA GLN A 325 -17.29 16.05 16.59
C GLN A 325 -18.75 16.49 16.42
N ARG A 326 -19.30 16.41 15.19
CA ARG A 326 -20.72 16.70 14.95
C ARG A 326 -21.65 15.68 15.61
N GLN A 327 -21.23 14.42 15.74
CA GLN A 327 -22.00 13.40 16.46
C GLN A 327 -21.91 13.54 17.98
N GLY A 328 -20.88 14.22 18.49
CA GLY A 328 -20.64 14.40 19.91
C GLY A 328 -19.77 13.31 20.52
N PHE A 329 -19.38 13.52 21.77
CA PHE A 329 -18.53 12.60 22.52
C PHE A 329 -19.36 11.45 23.08
N ARG A 330 -18.92 10.22 22.84
CA ARG A 330 -19.69 9.03 23.26
C ARG A 330 -19.46 8.69 24.72
N ALA A 331 -18.22 8.35 25.04
CA ALA A 331 -17.83 7.88 26.36
C ALA A 331 -16.30 7.85 26.49
N PRO A 332 -15.77 8.01 27.70
CA PRO A 332 -14.35 7.80 27.96
C PRO A 332 -13.97 6.32 27.73
N PRO A 333 -12.82 6.03 27.09
CA PRO A 333 -12.32 4.67 26.87
C PRO A 333 -12.26 3.78 28.11
N ALA A 334 -12.02 4.35 29.28
CA ALA A 334 -12.02 3.66 30.56
C ALA A 334 -12.26 4.63 31.71
N ARG A 335 -12.64 4.11 32.88
CA ARG A 335 -12.74 4.86 34.13
C ARG A 335 -12.02 4.11 35.24
N LEU A 336 -11.17 4.82 35.98
CA LEU A 336 -10.57 4.29 37.20
C LEU A 336 -11.60 4.24 38.34
N LYS A 337 -11.67 3.10 39.04
CA LYS A 337 -12.48 2.98 40.25
C LYS A 337 -11.91 3.92 41.32
N GLN A 338 -12.74 4.84 41.81
CA GLN A 338 -12.36 5.75 42.89
C GLN A 338 -12.25 5.02 44.23
N ASN A 339 -11.36 5.47 45.10
CA ASN A 339 -11.34 5.05 46.51
C ASN A 339 -12.51 5.70 47.25
N ALA A 340 -13.35 4.89 47.89
CA ALA A 340 -14.63 5.29 48.50
C ALA A 340 -14.53 6.24 49.71
N HIS A 341 -13.34 6.75 50.07
CA HIS A 341 -13.11 7.47 51.34
C HIS A 341 -12.64 8.92 51.18
N THR A 342 -12.20 9.36 50.00
CA THR A 342 -11.62 10.70 49.82
C THR A 342 -12.33 11.59 48.80
N GLY A 343 -13.21 11.04 47.95
CA GLY A 343 -13.94 11.81 46.92
C GLY A 343 -13.07 12.42 45.81
N SER A 344 -11.74 12.47 45.98
CA SER A 344 -10.74 12.92 45.02
C SER A 344 -10.04 11.73 44.35
N ALA A 345 -9.83 11.79 43.04
CA ALA A 345 -9.08 10.75 42.31
C ALA A 345 -7.60 10.72 42.75
N PRO A 346 -7.03 9.55 43.13
CA PRO A 346 -5.61 9.44 43.45
C PRO A 346 -4.72 9.82 42.25
N PRO A 347 -3.46 10.29 42.47
CA PRO A 347 -2.53 10.51 41.37
C PRO A 347 -2.39 9.24 40.53
N ALA A 348 -2.53 9.38 39.21
CA ALA A 348 -2.42 8.27 38.28
C ALA A 348 -1.07 7.57 38.45
N PRO A 349 -1.01 6.25 38.69
CA PRO A 349 0.26 5.55 38.76
C PRO A 349 0.93 5.60 37.39
N ALA A 350 2.26 5.81 37.34
CA ALA A 350 2.99 6.07 36.09
C ALA A 350 2.85 4.95 35.03
N ASN A 351 2.48 3.75 35.44
CA ASN A 351 2.20 2.61 34.57
C ASN A 351 0.81 2.65 33.91
N LEU A 352 -0.14 3.46 34.40
CA LEU A 352 -1.49 3.60 33.84
C LEU A 352 -1.45 3.95 32.35
N PHE A 353 -0.50 4.81 31.97
CA PHE A 353 -0.38 5.33 30.62
C PHE A 353 0.41 4.42 29.68
N ARG A 354 1.12 3.39 30.20
CA ARG A 354 1.96 2.49 29.39
C ARG A 354 1.17 1.52 28.50
N GLY A 355 -0.12 1.31 28.77
CA GLY A 355 -0.99 0.39 28.01
C GLY A 355 -1.91 1.05 26.99
N ILE A 356 -1.93 2.39 26.92
CA ILE A 356 -2.81 3.11 26.00
C ILE A 356 -2.02 3.34 24.72
N ASN A 357 -2.38 2.63 23.65
CA ASN A 357 -1.85 2.85 22.30
C ASN A 357 -2.29 4.24 21.79
N ALA A 358 -1.61 5.27 22.28
CA ALA A 358 -1.67 6.62 21.79
C ALA A 358 -0.69 6.69 20.62
N GLY A 359 -1.19 6.62 19.38
CA GLY A 359 -0.36 6.78 18.19
C GLY A 359 0.43 8.10 18.19
N ASN A 360 1.33 8.28 17.22
CA ASN A 360 2.09 9.52 17.08
C ASN A 360 1.14 10.73 17.05
N ARG A 361 1.26 11.64 18.04
CA ARG A 361 0.52 12.92 18.25
C ARG A 361 -0.72 12.90 19.14
N VAL A 362 -1.04 11.81 19.80
CA VAL A 362 -2.04 11.79 20.86
C VAL A 362 -1.41 11.48 22.21
N THR A 363 -2.02 11.94 23.30
CA THR A 363 -1.52 11.77 24.67
C THR A 363 -2.67 11.35 25.57
N PRO A 364 -2.57 10.22 26.28
CA PRO A 364 -3.62 9.85 27.23
C PRO A 364 -3.60 10.80 28.43
N ALA A 365 -4.77 11.10 28.98
CA ALA A 365 -4.92 11.94 30.15
C ALA A 365 -6.02 11.41 31.08
N LEU A 366 -5.85 11.61 32.37
CA LEU A 366 -6.84 11.29 33.39
C LEU A 366 -7.61 12.56 33.78
N VAL A 367 -8.93 12.52 33.75
CA VAL A 367 -9.78 13.60 34.28
C VAL A 367 -9.61 13.65 35.79
N ARG A 368 -9.08 14.77 36.30
CA ARG A 368 -8.93 15.03 37.74
C ARG A 368 -10.17 15.70 38.29
N GLU A 369 -10.59 16.78 37.64
CA GLU A 369 -11.69 17.64 38.09
C GLU A 369 -12.50 18.11 36.88
N VAL A 370 -13.80 18.30 37.12
CA VAL A 370 -14.75 18.84 36.15
C VAL A 370 -15.37 20.08 36.78
N GLU A 371 -14.99 21.23 36.25
CA GLU A 371 -15.29 22.55 36.82
C GLU A 371 -16.38 23.27 36.01
N ARG A 372 -16.72 24.50 36.41
CA ARG A 372 -17.71 25.31 35.68
C ARG A 372 -17.14 25.90 34.39
N ASP A 373 -15.86 26.15 34.34
CA ASP A 373 -15.14 26.82 33.26
C ASP A 373 -14.24 25.88 32.46
N GLY A 374 -14.14 24.59 32.82
CA GLY A 374 -13.37 23.61 32.07
C GLY A 374 -13.21 22.27 32.76
N ILE A 375 -12.19 21.52 32.34
CA ILE A 375 -11.75 20.27 32.96
C ILE A 375 -10.24 20.32 33.22
N LEU A 376 -9.83 19.81 34.39
CA LEU A 376 -8.43 19.61 34.74
C LEU A 376 -8.03 18.15 34.45
N LEU A 377 -6.95 17.98 33.71
CA LEU A 377 -6.47 16.69 33.22
C LEU A 377 -5.02 16.44 33.66
N GLN A 378 -4.72 15.21 34.06
CA GLN A 378 -3.35 14.77 34.34
C GLN A 378 -2.81 13.97 33.15
N THR A 379 -1.73 14.42 32.53
CA THR A 379 -0.95 13.65 31.54
C THR A 379 0.28 13.00 32.19
N PRO A 380 1.03 12.14 31.49
CA PRO A 380 2.28 11.60 32.04
C PRO A 380 3.35 12.65 32.37
N GLN A 381 3.29 13.82 31.73
CA GLN A 381 4.32 14.87 31.87
C GLN A 381 3.87 16.06 32.71
N THR A 382 2.60 16.46 32.59
CA THR A 382 2.09 17.69 33.22
C THR A 382 0.57 17.68 33.34
N ASP A 383 0.03 18.58 34.17
CA ASP A 383 -1.40 18.82 34.24
C ASP A 383 -1.81 19.86 33.18
N ILE A 384 -2.98 19.66 32.59
CA ILE A 384 -3.52 20.44 31.48
C ILE A 384 -4.95 20.84 31.83
N PHE A 385 -5.27 22.12 31.66
CA PHE A 385 -6.64 22.62 31.74
C PHE A 385 -7.22 22.83 30.34
N ILE A 386 -8.44 22.33 30.09
CA ILE A 386 -9.18 22.59 28.86
C ILE A 386 -10.42 23.41 29.19
N ASN A 387 -10.47 24.64 28.67
CA ASN A 387 -11.60 25.55 28.83
C ASN A 387 -12.91 24.98 28.25
N ALA A 388 -14.04 25.32 28.87
CA ALA A 388 -15.39 24.91 28.47
C ALA A 388 -15.73 25.23 27.01
N GLU A 389 -15.17 26.32 26.45
CA GLU A 389 -15.36 26.69 25.04
C GLU A 389 -14.85 25.61 24.07
N ASN A 390 -13.74 24.95 24.41
CA ASN A 390 -13.15 23.87 23.62
C ASN A 390 -13.86 22.51 23.83
N LEU A 391 -14.89 22.48 24.70
CA LEU A 391 -15.66 21.28 25.06
C LEU A 391 -17.11 21.33 24.58
N GLN A 392 -17.56 22.42 23.96
CA GLN A 392 -18.97 22.58 23.58
C GLN A 392 -19.45 21.54 22.58
N TRP A 393 -18.54 20.94 21.79
CA TRP A 393 -18.88 19.91 20.82
C TRP A 393 -19.28 18.57 21.46
N LEU A 394 -18.99 18.34 22.75
CA LEU A 394 -19.21 17.05 23.41
C LEU A 394 -20.69 16.62 23.38
N GLY A 395 -21.64 17.55 23.38
CA GLY A 395 -23.07 17.27 23.22
C GLY A 395 -23.54 17.02 21.78
N GLY A 396 -22.64 17.12 20.80
CA GLY A 396 -22.93 17.06 19.37
C GLY A 396 -23.43 18.38 18.80
N ILE A 397 -23.48 18.47 17.48
CA ILE A 397 -23.83 19.68 16.72
C ILE A 397 -25.17 19.49 16.00
N GLU A 398 -26.06 20.47 16.12
CA GLU A 398 -27.36 20.43 15.45
C GLU A 398 -27.21 20.71 13.93
N PRO A 399 -27.67 19.83 13.03
CA PRO A 399 -27.37 19.93 11.60
C PRO A 399 -27.86 21.22 10.93
N ARG A 400 -29.00 21.77 11.36
CA ARG A 400 -29.60 22.97 10.76
C ARG A 400 -28.97 24.27 11.25
N SER A 401 -28.79 24.42 12.56
CA SER A 401 -28.28 25.66 13.15
C SER A 401 -26.76 25.72 13.24
N GLN A 402 -26.05 24.59 13.06
CA GLN A 402 -24.62 24.43 13.33
C GLN A 402 -24.20 24.82 14.75
N ARG A 403 -25.14 24.80 15.71
CA ARG A 403 -24.87 25.12 17.12
C ARG A 403 -24.72 23.83 17.94
N PRO A 404 -23.90 23.84 19.00
CA PRO A 404 -23.90 22.77 19.99
C PRO A 404 -25.31 22.49 20.51
N ARG A 405 -25.68 21.21 20.59
CA ARG A 405 -26.97 20.78 21.16
C ARG A 405 -27.03 21.11 22.66
N ASP A 406 -25.92 20.88 23.36
CA ASP A 406 -25.71 21.26 24.75
C ASP A 406 -24.24 21.68 24.94
N ARG A 407 -24.03 22.96 25.26
CA ARG A 407 -22.70 23.56 25.46
C ARG A 407 -22.02 23.09 26.75
N TYR A 408 -22.77 22.54 27.70
CA TYR A 408 -22.28 22.13 29.02
C TYR A 408 -22.29 20.62 29.22
N ALA A 409 -22.54 19.84 28.16
CA ALA A 409 -22.62 18.39 28.18
C ALA A 409 -21.37 17.73 28.81
N TYR A 410 -20.20 18.37 28.72
CA TYR A 410 -18.96 17.88 29.35
C TYR A 410 -19.11 17.66 30.86
N ARG A 411 -19.96 18.44 31.55
CA ARG A 411 -20.20 18.32 33.00
C ARG A 411 -20.93 17.03 33.39
N SER A 412 -21.71 16.47 32.46
CA SER A 412 -22.42 15.20 32.66
C SER A 412 -21.74 14.02 31.97
N LEU A 413 -20.93 14.26 30.94
CA LEU A 413 -20.28 13.20 30.16
C LEU A 413 -18.92 12.80 30.75
N LEU A 414 -18.20 13.72 31.40
CA LEU A 414 -16.90 13.47 31.98
C LEU A 414 -16.98 13.51 33.50
N HIS A 415 -16.20 12.65 34.15
CA HIS A 415 -16.15 12.49 35.60
C HIS A 415 -14.69 12.30 36.05
N PRO A 416 -14.35 12.71 37.28
CA PRO A 416 -13.05 12.39 37.88
C PRO A 416 -12.74 10.89 37.81
N GLY A 417 -11.55 10.55 37.31
CA GLY A 417 -11.11 9.17 37.06
C GLY A 417 -11.35 8.66 35.64
N ASP A 418 -12.02 9.43 34.77
CA ASP A 418 -12.16 9.09 33.35
C ASP A 418 -10.83 9.21 32.62
N LEU A 419 -10.50 8.19 31.84
CA LEU A 419 -9.34 8.21 30.97
C LEU A 419 -9.79 8.74 29.60
N VAL A 420 -9.17 9.81 29.14
CA VAL A 420 -9.43 10.46 27.86
C VAL A 420 -8.17 10.51 27.00
N VAL A 421 -8.34 10.83 25.72
CA VAL A 421 -7.24 11.02 24.78
C VAL A 421 -7.19 12.48 24.39
N LEU A 422 -6.01 13.07 24.48
CA LEU A 422 -5.74 14.43 24.05
C LEU A 422 -4.95 14.44 22.76
N ARG A 423 -5.15 15.50 21.96
CA ARG A 423 -4.36 15.79 20.78
C ARG A 423 -3.89 17.23 20.83
N ARG A 424 -2.69 17.47 20.30
CA ARG A 424 -2.18 18.81 20.05
C ARG A 424 -1.88 18.96 18.55
N PRO A 425 -2.65 19.80 17.82
CA PRO A 425 -2.45 19.98 16.37
C PRO A 425 -1.07 20.55 15.99
N GLY A 426 -0.43 21.28 16.89
CA GLY A 426 0.93 21.80 16.74
C GLY A 426 1.54 22.19 18.09
N PRO A 427 2.86 22.47 18.15
CA PRO A 427 3.57 22.79 19.39
C PRO A 427 3.01 23.99 20.14
N ASP A 428 2.39 24.94 19.44
CA ASP A 428 1.85 26.19 20.01
C ASP A 428 0.31 26.21 20.07
N MET A 429 -0.35 25.15 19.58
CA MET A 429 -1.81 25.07 19.59
C MET A 429 -2.32 24.57 20.95
N PRO A 430 -3.53 24.95 21.39
CA PRO A 430 -4.10 24.43 22.62
C PRO A 430 -4.35 22.92 22.51
N TRP A 431 -4.30 22.25 23.65
CA TRP A 431 -4.71 20.85 23.76
C TRP A 431 -6.21 20.71 23.54
N GLN A 432 -6.59 19.64 22.84
CA GLN A 432 -7.98 19.32 22.53
C GLN A 432 -8.29 17.89 22.93
N LEU A 433 -9.50 17.66 23.42
CA LEU A 433 -10.01 16.31 23.62
C LEU A 433 -10.23 15.65 22.25
N SER A 434 -9.74 14.42 22.10
CA SER A 434 -9.81 13.64 20.88
C SER A 434 -10.67 12.41 21.12
N ASP A 435 -11.72 12.24 20.31
CA ASP A 435 -12.54 11.03 20.26
C ASP A 435 -12.42 10.43 18.86
N ALA A 436 -12.07 9.15 18.78
CA ALA A 436 -11.93 8.49 17.49
C ALA A 436 -13.34 8.07 17.03
N PRO A 437 -13.89 8.66 15.96
CA PRO A 437 -15.20 8.26 15.48
C PRO A 437 -15.14 6.80 15.00
N PRO A 438 -16.24 6.04 15.14
CA PRO A 438 -16.33 4.71 14.54
C PRO A 438 -16.61 4.76 13.04
N ALA A 439 -16.99 5.92 12.52
CA ALA A 439 -16.99 6.15 11.08
C ALA A 439 -15.55 6.05 10.57
N GLU A 440 -15.41 5.39 9.44
CA GLU A 440 -14.21 5.29 8.64
C GLU A 440 -14.36 6.16 7.39
N GLY A 441 -13.27 6.25 6.63
CA GLY A 441 -13.32 6.92 5.35
C GLY A 441 -12.33 6.33 4.36
N ALA A 442 -12.56 6.64 3.09
CA ALA A 442 -11.66 6.32 1.99
C ALA A 442 -11.61 7.49 0.99
N LEU A 443 -10.44 7.69 0.39
CA LEU A 443 -10.23 8.68 -0.65
C LEU A 443 -9.38 8.08 -1.77
N LEU A 444 -9.80 8.25 -3.01
CA LEU A 444 -9.07 7.88 -4.21
C LEU A 444 -8.89 9.10 -5.11
N LEU A 445 -7.65 9.35 -5.53
CA LEU A 445 -7.30 10.34 -6.54
C LEU A 445 -6.72 9.64 -7.77
N LEU A 446 -7.38 9.82 -8.90
CA LEU A 446 -7.04 9.26 -10.19
C LEU A 446 -6.58 10.39 -11.11
N ASP A 447 -5.35 10.36 -11.61
CA ASP A 447 -4.98 11.06 -12.84
C ASP A 447 -5.69 10.31 -13.97
N HIS A 448 -6.82 10.85 -14.43
CA HIS A 448 -7.58 10.13 -15.43
C HIS A 448 -6.97 10.24 -16.81
N ILE A 449 -6.01 11.14 -17.06
CA ILE A 449 -5.33 11.26 -18.35
C ILE A 449 -4.48 10.00 -18.60
N SER A 450 -3.63 9.65 -17.64
CA SER A 450 -2.82 8.43 -17.68
C SER A 450 -3.55 7.17 -17.18
N GLY A 451 -4.59 7.36 -16.37
CA GLY A 451 -5.27 6.29 -15.64
C GLY A 451 -4.59 5.93 -14.31
N ASP A 452 -3.64 6.73 -13.83
CA ASP A 452 -2.87 6.43 -12.62
C ASP A 452 -3.60 6.76 -11.32
N VAL A 453 -3.58 5.81 -10.39
CA VAL A 453 -3.97 6.08 -9.01
C VAL A 453 -2.82 6.81 -8.30
N VAL A 454 -2.87 8.14 -8.30
CA VAL A 454 -1.80 8.98 -7.75
C VAL A 454 -1.90 9.19 -6.23
N ALA A 455 -3.07 8.92 -5.63
CA ALA A 455 -3.22 8.74 -4.18
C ALA A 455 -4.38 7.78 -3.84
N SER A 456 -4.19 6.91 -2.85
CA SER A 456 -5.22 6.02 -2.30
C SER A 456 -5.13 5.94 -0.79
N VAL A 457 -6.09 6.51 -0.07
CA VAL A 457 -6.13 6.52 1.40
C VAL A 457 -7.29 5.67 1.88
N GLY A 458 -7.00 4.53 2.49
CA GLY A 458 -8.01 3.55 2.92
C GLY A 458 -8.44 3.65 4.38
N SER A 459 -7.85 4.56 5.15
CA SER A 459 -8.16 4.76 6.57
C SER A 459 -7.81 6.18 7.01
N HIS A 460 -8.66 6.75 7.88
CA HIS A 460 -8.35 7.99 8.59
C HIS A 460 -7.28 7.78 9.69
N ARG A 461 -6.98 6.52 10.02
CA ARG A 461 -6.01 6.07 11.03
C ARG A 461 -5.15 4.91 10.52
N ILE A 462 -3.89 5.19 10.18
CA ILE A 462 -2.93 4.19 9.66
C ILE A 462 -2.67 3.08 10.70
N ASP A 463 -2.65 3.44 11.98
CA ASP A 463 -2.26 2.54 13.08
C ASP A 463 -3.30 1.45 13.41
N ARG A 464 -4.53 1.56 12.89
CA ARG A 464 -5.64 0.68 13.25
C ARG A 464 -6.06 -0.32 12.18
N SER A 465 -5.81 -0.06 10.90
CA SER A 465 -6.35 -0.91 9.84
C SER A 465 -5.39 -1.07 8.67
N ALA A 466 -5.03 -2.31 8.37
CA ALA A 466 -4.30 -2.70 7.16
C ALA A 466 -5.22 -2.86 5.93
N PHE A 467 -6.54 -2.71 6.10
CA PHE A 467 -7.51 -2.88 5.01
C PHE A 467 -7.65 -1.59 4.19
N ASN A 468 -7.15 -1.59 2.95
CA ASN A 468 -7.27 -0.45 2.05
C ASN A 468 -8.69 -0.31 1.48
N ARG A 469 -9.53 0.49 2.14
CA ARG A 469 -10.90 0.76 1.69
C ARG A 469 -10.96 1.48 0.35
N ALA A 470 -9.95 2.27 0.00
CA ALA A 470 -9.94 3.03 -1.25
C ALA A 470 -9.82 2.15 -2.50
N THR A 471 -9.29 0.93 -2.38
CA THR A 471 -9.14 0.01 -3.51
C THR A 471 -10.00 -1.25 -3.36
N ARG A 472 -10.41 -1.61 -2.13
CA ARG A 472 -11.04 -2.91 -1.85
C ARG A 472 -12.41 -2.85 -1.19
N ALA A 473 -12.78 -1.74 -0.55
CA ALA A 473 -14.09 -1.68 0.09
C ALA A 473 -15.18 -1.61 -0.98
N CYS A 474 -16.10 -2.56 -0.90
CA CYS A 474 -17.30 -2.54 -1.69
C CYS A 474 -18.41 -1.93 -0.84
N ARG A 475 -19.09 -0.90 -1.38
CA ARG A 475 -20.09 -0.10 -0.68
C ARG A 475 -21.19 0.34 -1.64
N GLN A 476 -22.38 0.59 -1.12
CA GLN A 476 -23.47 1.13 -1.93
C GLN A 476 -23.14 2.60 -2.28
N PRO A 477 -23.07 2.97 -3.57
CA PRO A 477 -22.70 4.33 -3.98
C PRO A 477 -23.86 5.32 -3.86
N GLY A 478 -25.08 4.82 -3.63
CA GLY A 478 -26.28 5.62 -3.55
C GLY A 478 -26.51 6.45 -4.82
N SER A 479 -26.89 7.71 -4.63
CA SER A 479 -27.15 8.64 -5.73
C SER A 479 -25.95 8.95 -6.66
N LEU A 480 -24.71 8.51 -6.38
CA LEU A 480 -23.64 8.58 -7.38
C LEU A 480 -23.96 7.74 -8.63
N PHE A 481 -24.72 6.66 -8.48
CA PHE A 481 -25.09 5.79 -9.60
C PHE A 481 -25.98 6.49 -10.64
N LYS A 482 -26.63 7.60 -10.25
CA LYS A 482 -27.42 8.43 -11.17
C LYS A 482 -26.55 9.01 -12.30
N THR A 483 -25.25 9.23 -12.09
CA THR A 483 -24.35 9.63 -13.19
C THR A 483 -24.43 8.65 -14.36
N ILE A 484 -24.41 7.35 -14.07
CA ILE A 484 -24.46 6.27 -15.09
C ILE A 484 -25.88 6.14 -15.68
N LEU A 485 -26.92 6.28 -14.84
CA LEU A 485 -28.32 6.27 -15.29
C LEU A 485 -28.60 7.37 -16.32
N TYR A 486 -28.17 8.61 -16.04
CA TYR A 486 -28.36 9.72 -16.95
C TYR A 486 -27.43 9.65 -18.16
N ALA A 487 -26.23 9.05 -18.03
CA ALA A 487 -25.39 8.72 -19.18
C ALA A 487 -26.12 7.81 -20.18
N GLU A 488 -26.82 6.78 -19.69
CA GLU A 488 -27.61 5.89 -20.54
C GLU A 488 -28.82 6.61 -21.14
N ALA A 489 -29.56 7.39 -20.34
CA ALA A 489 -30.71 8.15 -20.83
C ALA A 489 -30.34 9.09 -21.99
N LEU A 490 -29.28 9.89 -21.80
CA LEU A 490 -28.81 10.89 -22.76
C LEU A 490 -28.15 10.29 -24.00
N SER A 491 -27.80 8.99 -23.97
CA SER A 491 -27.36 8.25 -25.16
C SER A 491 -28.49 7.95 -26.12
N GLY A 492 -29.74 7.95 -25.63
CA GLY A 492 -30.94 7.75 -26.42
C GLY A 492 -31.59 9.06 -26.87
N THR A 493 -32.93 9.08 -26.83
CA THR A 493 -33.76 10.22 -27.27
C THR A 493 -34.01 11.26 -26.20
N PHE A 494 -33.61 11.01 -24.95
CA PHE A 494 -33.82 11.96 -23.85
C PHE A 494 -32.96 13.22 -24.03
N THR A 495 -33.51 14.34 -23.55
CA THR A 495 -32.83 15.62 -23.43
C THR A 495 -32.81 16.05 -21.96
N LEU A 496 -32.01 17.04 -21.63
CA LEU A 496 -31.99 17.62 -20.29
C LEU A 496 -33.34 18.24 -19.89
N ALA A 497 -34.16 18.64 -20.86
CA ALA A 497 -35.51 19.17 -20.63
C ALA A 497 -36.62 18.11 -20.62
N THR A 498 -36.31 16.82 -20.81
CA THR A 498 -37.34 15.77 -20.79
C THR A 498 -38.09 15.78 -19.46
N PRO A 499 -39.44 15.90 -19.47
CA PRO A 499 -40.23 15.89 -18.26
C PRO A 499 -40.26 14.47 -17.65
N LEU A 500 -39.95 14.40 -16.36
CA LEU A 500 -39.97 13.19 -15.55
C LEU A 500 -41.02 13.32 -14.45
N ARG A 501 -41.64 12.18 -14.13
CA ARG A 501 -42.66 12.09 -13.07
C ARG A 501 -41.99 12.12 -11.71
N ASP A 502 -42.53 12.95 -10.84
CA ASP A 502 -42.10 13.11 -9.45
C ASP A 502 -43.32 13.15 -8.54
N ILE A 503 -44.03 12.02 -8.53
CA ILE A 503 -45.30 11.79 -7.83
C ILE A 503 -45.17 10.56 -6.92
N PRO A 504 -46.03 10.39 -5.90
CA PRO A 504 -46.06 9.18 -5.09
C PRO A 504 -46.03 7.92 -5.96
N THR A 505 -45.08 7.03 -5.70
CA THR A 505 -44.81 5.85 -6.53
C THR A 505 -44.61 4.64 -5.64
N THR A 506 -45.24 3.53 -6.00
CA THR A 506 -45.03 2.22 -5.38
C THR A 506 -44.37 1.31 -6.42
N VAL A 507 -43.25 0.70 -6.05
CA VAL A 507 -42.49 -0.21 -6.91
C VAL A 507 -42.75 -1.63 -6.46
N GLU A 508 -43.24 -2.47 -7.36
CA GLU A 508 -43.44 -3.89 -7.07
C GLU A 508 -42.11 -4.57 -6.78
N THR A 509 -42.05 -5.30 -5.66
CA THR A 509 -40.84 -5.99 -5.22
C THR A 509 -41.19 -7.44 -4.91
N ARG A 510 -40.43 -8.38 -5.48
CA ARG A 510 -40.66 -9.81 -5.29
C ARG A 510 -40.58 -10.15 -3.79
N GLY A 511 -41.65 -10.76 -3.26
CA GLY A 511 -41.74 -11.12 -1.84
C GLY A 511 -42.21 -10.01 -0.90
N GLN A 512 -42.58 -8.82 -1.41
CA GLN A 512 -43.17 -7.75 -0.62
C GLN A 512 -44.56 -7.37 -1.18
N PRO A 513 -45.67 -7.92 -0.62
CA PRO A 513 -47.02 -7.75 -1.15
C PRO A 513 -47.52 -6.29 -1.23
N ARG A 514 -46.97 -5.40 -0.41
CA ARG A 514 -47.31 -3.97 -0.40
C ARG A 514 -46.43 -3.11 -1.32
N GLY A 515 -45.44 -3.72 -1.97
CA GLY A 515 -44.41 -3.01 -2.73
C GLY A 515 -43.52 -2.11 -1.87
N TRP A 516 -42.49 -1.55 -2.49
CA TRP A 516 -41.60 -0.57 -1.89
C TRP A 516 -42.05 0.85 -2.26
N GLN A 517 -42.16 1.72 -1.25
CA GLN A 517 -42.53 3.14 -1.43
C GLN A 517 -41.30 4.04 -1.21
N PRO A 518 -40.52 4.32 -2.26
CA PRO A 518 -39.38 5.21 -2.18
C PRO A 518 -39.80 6.64 -1.80
N ARG A 519 -38.87 7.39 -1.20
CA ARG A 519 -39.07 8.80 -0.86
C ARG A 519 -37.92 9.65 -1.38
N ASN A 520 -38.22 10.91 -1.66
CA ASN A 520 -37.21 11.93 -1.89
C ASN A 520 -36.64 12.42 -0.55
N ALA A 521 -35.42 12.97 -0.58
CA ALA A 521 -34.71 13.37 0.64
C ALA A 521 -35.43 14.50 1.42
N ASP A 522 -36.13 15.37 0.71
CA ASP A 522 -36.96 16.46 1.26
C ASP A 522 -38.39 16.02 1.63
N ALA A 523 -38.74 14.75 1.36
CA ALA A 523 -40.09 14.19 1.50
C ALA A 523 -41.20 14.95 0.72
N ASP A 524 -40.82 15.71 -0.31
CA ASP A 524 -41.74 16.49 -1.15
C ASP A 524 -41.88 15.88 -2.56
N PHE A 525 -42.87 16.33 -3.34
CA PHE A 525 -43.14 15.93 -4.72
C PHE A 525 -43.35 17.16 -5.60
N LYS A 526 -42.66 17.23 -6.76
CA LYS A 526 -42.83 18.35 -7.71
C LYS A 526 -43.90 18.10 -8.77
N GLY A 527 -44.47 16.90 -8.83
CA GLY A 527 -45.40 16.50 -9.89
C GLY A 527 -44.64 16.15 -11.17
N THR A 528 -44.18 17.18 -11.88
CA THR A 528 -43.33 17.06 -13.06
C THR A 528 -42.03 17.84 -12.82
N ILE A 529 -40.91 17.27 -13.24
CA ILE A 529 -39.59 17.92 -13.16
C ILE A 529 -38.76 17.57 -14.38
N THR A 530 -37.93 18.49 -14.87
CA THR A 530 -37.00 18.18 -15.96
C THR A 530 -35.93 17.18 -15.54
N ALA A 531 -35.39 16.42 -16.51
CA ALA A 531 -34.25 15.52 -16.29
C ALA A 531 -33.04 16.24 -15.68
N LEU A 532 -32.76 17.48 -16.09
CA LEU A 532 -31.69 18.29 -15.51
C LEU A 532 -31.89 18.55 -14.02
N ASP A 533 -33.03 19.12 -13.63
CA ASP A 533 -33.29 19.45 -12.23
C ASP A 533 -33.42 18.19 -11.36
N ALA A 534 -33.95 17.11 -11.91
CA ALA A 534 -33.97 15.81 -11.25
C ALA A 534 -32.56 15.30 -10.90
N LEU A 535 -31.57 15.49 -11.79
CA LEU A 535 -30.18 15.14 -11.51
C LEU A 535 -29.50 16.15 -10.57
N VAL A 536 -29.66 17.45 -10.81
CA VAL A 536 -29.08 18.57 -10.04
C VAL A 536 -29.47 18.49 -8.57
N PHE A 537 -30.76 18.27 -8.29
CA PHE A 537 -31.28 18.10 -6.92
C PHE A 537 -31.34 16.64 -6.48
N SER A 538 -30.81 15.72 -7.30
CA SER A 538 -30.66 14.31 -6.99
C SER A 538 -31.96 13.63 -6.52
N ARG A 539 -33.09 13.93 -7.17
CA ARG A 539 -34.42 13.37 -6.87
C ARG A 539 -34.43 11.86 -7.06
N ASN A 540 -35.07 11.11 -6.17
CA ASN A 540 -35.09 9.64 -6.21
C ASN A 540 -36.19 9.11 -7.12
N ILE A 541 -37.39 9.68 -7.03
CA ILE A 541 -38.56 9.19 -7.77
C ILE A 541 -38.38 9.31 -9.30
N PRO A 542 -37.94 10.45 -9.86
CA PRO A 542 -37.65 10.55 -11.30
C PRO A 542 -36.61 9.53 -11.78
N ALA A 543 -35.61 9.20 -10.96
CA ALA A 543 -34.58 8.23 -11.32
C ALA A 543 -35.15 6.81 -11.47
N LEU A 544 -36.14 6.44 -10.64
CA LEU A 544 -36.83 5.16 -10.75
C LEU A 544 -37.68 5.07 -12.02
N HIS A 545 -38.46 6.11 -12.31
CA HIS A 545 -39.24 6.21 -13.56
C HIS A 545 -38.34 6.21 -14.79
N LEU A 546 -37.15 6.80 -14.69
CA LEU A 546 -36.16 6.77 -15.76
C LEU A 546 -35.62 5.35 -15.98
N LEU A 547 -35.28 4.63 -14.91
CA LEU A 547 -34.85 3.23 -15.01
C LEU A 547 -35.96 2.33 -15.56
N GLU A 548 -37.22 2.55 -15.17
CA GLU A 548 -38.37 1.81 -15.70
C GLU A 548 -38.46 1.91 -17.23
N ARG A 549 -38.15 3.10 -17.79
CA ARG A 549 -38.15 3.34 -19.25
C ARG A 549 -36.93 2.75 -19.96
N LEU A 550 -35.76 2.75 -19.32
CA LEU A 550 -34.50 2.29 -19.92
C LEU A 550 -34.29 0.78 -19.79
N GLY A 551 -34.76 0.20 -18.68
CA GLY A 551 -34.48 -1.17 -18.28
C GLY A 551 -33.12 -1.33 -17.57
N ALA A 552 -33.08 -2.18 -16.54
CA ALA A 552 -31.85 -2.49 -15.81
C ALA A 552 -30.73 -3.10 -16.68
N PRO A 553 -31.00 -3.96 -17.68
CA PRO A 553 -29.93 -4.49 -18.54
C PRO A 553 -29.16 -3.41 -19.32
N ALA A 554 -29.85 -2.39 -19.85
CA ALA A 554 -29.21 -1.29 -20.56
C ALA A 554 -28.33 -0.45 -19.62
N LEU A 555 -28.82 -0.18 -18.40
CA LEU A 555 -28.06 0.52 -17.37
C LEU A 555 -26.79 -0.26 -16.96
N ILE A 556 -26.90 -1.57 -16.76
CA ILE A 556 -25.74 -2.42 -16.42
C ILE A 556 -24.74 -2.44 -17.58
N ALA A 557 -25.20 -2.55 -18.83
CA ALA A 557 -24.33 -2.48 -20.00
C ALA A 557 -23.60 -1.13 -20.09
N ARG A 558 -24.28 -0.01 -19.80
CA ARG A 558 -23.65 1.31 -19.69
C ARG A 558 -22.60 1.35 -18.58
N ALA A 559 -22.93 0.85 -17.39
CA ALA A 559 -22.00 0.81 -16.26
C ALA A 559 -20.71 0.07 -16.62
N ARG A 560 -20.81 -1.08 -17.31
CA ARG A 560 -19.67 -1.87 -17.80
C ARG A 560 -18.80 -1.08 -18.79
N LYS A 561 -19.42 -0.41 -19.78
CA LYS A 561 -18.71 0.48 -20.73
C LYS A 561 -18.01 1.64 -20.06
N MET A 562 -18.60 2.20 -19.01
CA MET A 562 -18.02 3.26 -18.17
C MET A 562 -16.98 2.75 -17.15
N GLY A 563 -16.69 1.45 -17.16
CA GLY A 563 -15.62 0.87 -16.37
C GLY A 563 -16.04 0.29 -15.02
N VAL A 564 -17.32 0.22 -14.67
CA VAL A 564 -17.75 -0.49 -13.45
C VAL A 564 -17.50 -1.99 -13.62
N SER A 565 -16.73 -2.60 -12.72
CA SER A 565 -16.45 -4.04 -12.71
C SER A 565 -17.23 -4.82 -11.65
N SER A 566 -17.69 -4.17 -10.57
CA SER A 566 -18.48 -4.83 -9.53
C SER A 566 -19.78 -5.43 -10.06
N GLU A 567 -20.23 -6.54 -9.48
CA GLU A 567 -21.52 -7.16 -9.83
C GLU A 567 -22.69 -6.21 -9.53
N LEU A 568 -23.69 -6.17 -10.41
CA LEU A 568 -24.82 -5.25 -10.31
C LEU A 568 -26.13 -6.03 -10.38
N ASP A 569 -27.01 -5.79 -9.42
CA ASP A 569 -28.30 -6.44 -9.33
C ASP A 569 -29.30 -5.74 -10.25
N PRO A 570 -29.96 -6.44 -11.18
CA PRO A 570 -30.90 -5.84 -12.13
C PRO A 570 -32.27 -5.57 -11.49
N THR A 571 -32.29 -4.80 -10.39
CA THR A 571 -33.49 -4.43 -9.62
C THR A 571 -33.82 -2.95 -9.79
N ALA A 572 -35.06 -2.55 -9.48
CA ALA A 572 -35.47 -1.15 -9.53
C ALA A 572 -34.63 -0.25 -8.60
N SER A 573 -34.16 -0.79 -7.47
CA SER A 573 -33.28 -0.07 -6.53
C SER A 573 -31.90 0.24 -7.10
N LEU A 574 -31.50 -0.36 -8.23
CA LEU A 574 -30.27 0.00 -8.94
C LEU A 574 -30.24 1.47 -9.35
N ALA A 575 -31.41 2.07 -9.69
CA ALA A 575 -31.51 3.50 -10.01
C ALA A 575 -31.04 4.41 -8.87
N LEU A 576 -31.10 3.90 -7.64
CA LEU A 576 -30.68 4.60 -6.43
C LEU A 576 -29.33 4.10 -5.90
N GLY A 577 -28.63 3.23 -6.64
CA GLY A 577 -27.30 2.73 -6.28
C GLY A 577 -27.32 1.74 -5.12
N ALA A 578 -28.26 0.79 -5.12
CA ALA A 578 -28.35 -0.25 -4.08
C ALA A 578 -27.35 -1.41 -4.24
N SER A 579 -26.72 -1.56 -5.41
CA SER A 579 -25.65 -2.54 -5.60
C SER A 579 -24.31 -2.03 -5.09
N CYS A 580 -23.48 -2.97 -4.67
CA CYS A 580 -22.19 -2.69 -4.10
C CYS A 580 -21.16 -2.36 -5.20
N VAL A 581 -20.39 -1.29 -5.03
CA VAL A 581 -19.31 -0.90 -5.94
C VAL A 581 -18.07 -0.44 -5.18
N THR A 582 -16.93 -0.39 -5.86
CA THR A 582 -15.67 0.11 -5.31
C THR A 582 -15.41 1.57 -5.69
N LEU A 583 -14.54 2.28 -4.97
CA LEU A 583 -14.10 3.62 -5.35
C LEU A 583 -13.51 3.67 -6.78
N PRO A 584 -12.66 2.72 -7.21
CA PRO A 584 -12.17 2.65 -8.60
C PRO A 584 -13.28 2.51 -9.66
N ASP A 585 -14.39 1.83 -9.36
CA ASP A 585 -15.54 1.76 -10.29
C ASP A 585 -16.17 3.13 -10.49
N ILE A 586 -16.44 3.85 -9.41
CA ILE A 586 -17.01 5.20 -9.43
C ILE A 586 -16.05 6.19 -10.07
N ALA A 587 -14.75 6.09 -9.76
CA ALA A 587 -13.71 6.94 -10.32
C ALA A 587 -13.65 6.78 -11.85
N ARG A 588 -13.62 5.55 -12.37
CA ARG A 588 -13.63 5.31 -13.82
C ARG A 588 -14.89 5.84 -14.50
N ALA A 589 -16.05 5.70 -13.87
CA ALA A 589 -17.30 6.22 -14.42
C ALA A 589 -17.28 7.75 -14.55
N HIS A 590 -16.86 8.48 -13.51
CA HIS A 590 -16.79 9.95 -13.55
C HIS A 590 -15.63 10.46 -14.41
N ALA A 591 -14.49 9.78 -14.38
CA ALA A 591 -13.35 10.03 -15.26
C ALA A 591 -13.73 9.89 -16.74
N SER A 592 -14.59 8.93 -17.08
CA SER A 592 -15.06 8.77 -18.45
C SER A 592 -15.86 10.00 -18.92
N VAL A 593 -16.59 10.67 -18.02
CA VAL A 593 -17.31 11.90 -18.35
C VAL A 593 -16.35 13.08 -18.54
N ALA A 594 -15.38 13.23 -17.64
CA ALA A 594 -14.34 14.25 -17.71
C ALA A 594 -13.49 14.14 -18.99
N ARG A 595 -13.21 12.90 -19.43
CA ARG A 595 -12.45 12.58 -20.64
C ARG A 595 -13.26 12.60 -21.94
N GLY A 596 -14.29 13.44 -22.04
CA GLY A 596 -15.06 13.56 -23.29
C GLY A 596 -15.86 12.30 -23.68
N GLY A 597 -16.09 11.37 -22.74
CA GLY A 597 -16.79 10.12 -22.98
C GLY A 597 -15.87 8.91 -23.28
N LEU A 598 -14.56 9.07 -23.19
CA LEU A 598 -13.58 8.00 -23.35
C LEU A 598 -13.41 7.21 -22.07
N ARG A 599 -13.45 5.87 -22.14
CA ARG A 599 -13.33 4.98 -20.99
C ARG A 599 -12.01 5.21 -20.27
N ALA A 600 -12.09 5.42 -18.95
CA ALA A 600 -10.92 5.51 -18.08
C ALA A 600 -10.50 4.14 -17.54
N SER A 601 -9.20 4.00 -17.27
CA SER A 601 -8.60 2.87 -16.55
C SER A 601 -8.12 3.31 -15.17
N THR A 602 -7.79 2.34 -14.32
CA THR A 602 -7.15 2.57 -13.01
C THR A 602 -5.91 1.69 -12.93
N ARG A 603 -4.73 2.31 -12.96
CA ARG A 603 -3.42 1.69 -12.90
C ARG A 603 -2.84 1.89 -11.50
N GLN A 604 -2.53 0.77 -10.85
CA GLN A 604 -1.91 0.76 -9.50
C GLN A 604 -0.41 0.50 -9.53
N ILE A 605 0.10 -0.04 -10.64
CA ILE A 605 1.53 -0.31 -10.87
C ILE A 605 1.95 0.41 -12.14
N ASP A 606 2.95 1.29 -12.04
CA ASP A 606 3.55 1.95 -13.20
C ASP A 606 4.40 0.95 -13.99
N ARG A 607 5.36 0.28 -13.31
CA ARG A 607 6.23 -0.74 -13.91
C ARG A 607 6.78 -1.72 -12.88
N ILE A 608 7.27 -2.85 -13.38
CA ILE A 608 7.99 -3.87 -12.61
C ILE A 608 9.35 -4.07 -13.23
N VAL A 609 10.41 -3.91 -12.45
CA VAL A 609 11.79 -4.18 -12.86
C VAL A 609 12.21 -5.52 -12.25
N ASP A 610 12.75 -6.42 -13.06
CA ASP A 610 13.43 -7.60 -12.54
C ASP A 610 14.84 -7.19 -12.10
N LEU A 611 15.14 -7.31 -10.81
CA LEU A 611 16.43 -6.89 -10.25
C LEU A 611 17.59 -7.81 -10.69
N ARG A 612 17.29 -9.02 -11.19
CA ARG A 612 18.31 -9.96 -11.67
C ARG A 612 18.70 -9.67 -13.12
N SER A 613 17.72 -9.47 -14.00
CA SER A 613 17.97 -9.28 -15.44
C SER A 613 18.02 -7.80 -15.85
N GLY A 614 17.59 -6.88 -15.00
CA GLY A 614 17.33 -5.49 -15.37
C GLY A 614 16.13 -5.35 -16.32
N HIS A 615 15.40 -6.43 -16.60
CA HIS A 615 14.25 -6.39 -17.50
C HIS A 615 13.14 -5.53 -16.91
N ILE A 616 12.69 -4.54 -17.67
CA ILE A 616 11.60 -3.65 -17.29
C ILE A 616 10.33 -4.14 -17.98
N ASN A 617 9.35 -4.53 -17.17
CA ASN A 617 7.98 -4.73 -17.60
C ASN A 617 7.15 -3.51 -17.18
N ASP A 618 7.01 -2.56 -18.09
CA ASP A 618 6.20 -1.34 -17.92
C ASP A 618 4.88 -1.40 -18.70
N ARG A 619 4.48 -2.60 -19.13
CA ARG A 619 3.28 -2.84 -19.96
C ARG A 619 3.23 -2.00 -21.24
N GLY A 620 4.39 -1.61 -21.77
CA GLY A 620 4.51 -0.95 -23.08
C GLY A 620 4.73 0.55 -23.03
N HIS A 621 5.07 1.13 -21.87
CA HIS A 621 5.34 2.57 -21.77
C HIS A 621 6.78 2.95 -22.20
N PHE A 622 7.78 2.07 -22.04
CA PHE A 622 9.19 2.33 -22.40
C PHE A 622 9.99 1.09 -22.90
N ALA A 623 9.65 -0.15 -22.57
CA ALA A 623 10.66 -1.22 -22.50
C ALA A 623 10.55 -2.37 -23.52
N SER A 624 10.57 -2.08 -24.82
CA SER A 624 11.08 -3.05 -25.79
C SER A 624 12.40 -2.54 -26.35
N HIS A 625 13.51 -3.11 -25.86
CA HIS A 625 14.87 -2.81 -26.37
C HIS A 625 15.04 -3.28 -27.83
N SER A 626 14.16 -4.16 -28.31
CA SER A 626 14.07 -4.60 -29.69
C SER A 626 13.17 -3.72 -30.57
N ALA A 627 12.47 -2.73 -30.01
CA ALA A 627 11.61 -1.83 -30.77
C ALA A 627 12.43 -0.64 -31.34
N PRO A 628 12.30 -0.33 -32.65
CA PRO A 628 12.91 0.83 -33.26
C PRO A 628 12.54 2.14 -32.54
N ALA A 629 13.44 3.13 -32.55
CA ALA A 629 13.22 4.44 -31.91
C ALA A 629 11.88 5.12 -32.29
N PRO A 630 11.41 5.06 -33.56
CA PRO A 630 10.10 5.59 -33.93
C PRO A 630 8.92 4.86 -33.28
N ALA A 631 9.02 3.54 -33.07
CA ALA A 631 7.98 2.76 -32.39
C ALA A 631 7.96 3.04 -30.87
N ARG A 632 9.12 3.36 -30.29
CA ARG A 632 9.22 3.84 -28.90
C ARG A 632 8.63 5.25 -28.76
N LEU A 633 8.94 6.17 -29.67
CA LEU A 633 8.32 7.52 -29.75
C LEU A 633 6.82 7.46 -30.01
N ALA A 634 6.36 6.58 -30.91
CA ALA A 634 4.94 6.37 -31.18
C ALA A 634 4.21 5.78 -29.97
N ARG A 635 4.86 5.00 -29.10
CA ARG A 635 4.27 4.48 -27.85
C ARG A 635 4.32 5.46 -26.68
N ILE A 636 5.31 6.37 -26.67
CA ILE A 636 5.30 7.58 -25.84
C ILE A 636 4.15 8.50 -26.26
N ALA A 637 3.85 8.57 -27.55
CA ALA A 637 2.79 9.40 -28.13
C ALA A 637 1.43 8.71 -28.29
N ALA A 638 1.32 7.38 -28.08
CA ALA A 638 0.09 6.63 -28.27
C ALA A 638 -0.60 6.33 -26.93
N PRO A 639 -1.92 6.57 -26.83
CA PRO A 639 -2.72 5.97 -25.78
C PRO A 639 -2.58 4.44 -25.82
N LEU A 640 -2.31 3.81 -24.67
CA LEU A 640 -2.30 2.36 -24.45
C LEU A 640 -3.61 1.73 -24.95
N THR A 641 -3.68 1.32 -26.22
CA THR A 641 -4.96 1.07 -26.93
C THR A 641 -5.78 2.36 -27.04
N PRO A 642 -6.34 2.72 -28.22
CA PRO A 642 -7.27 3.85 -28.26
C PRO A 642 -8.38 3.59 -27.23
N PRO A 643 -8.62 4.53 -26.30
CA PRO A 643 -9.55 4.30 -25.20
C PRO A 643 -10.93 3.99 -25.78
N GLU A 644 -11.55 2.91 -25.30
CA GLU A 644 -12.90 2.51 -25.71
C GLU A 644 -13.89 3.67 -25.47
N GLN A 645 -14.80 3.90 -26.40
CA GLN A 645 -15.84 4.93 -26.21
C GLN A 645 -16.85 4.45 -25.15
N ALA A 646 -16.78 5.04 -23.95
CA ALA A 646 -17.72 4.75 -22.86
C ALA A 646 -19.06 5.46 -23.05
N LEU A 647 -19.06 6.67 -23.61
CA LEU A 647 -20.23 7.53 -23.81
C LEU A 647 -20.04 8.38 -25.07
N GLY A 648 -21.02 8.45 -25.97
CA GLY A 648 -20.88 9.24 -27.19
C GLY A 648 -20.74 10.75 -26.90
N PRO A 649 -20.07 11.53 -27.77
CA PRO A 649 -19.79 12.96 -27.53
C PRO A 649 -21.02 13.80 -27.18
N ARG A 650 -22.16 13.54 -27.86
CA ARG A 650 -23.47 14.14 -27.59
C ARG A 650 -23.90 13.96 -26.14
N ALA A 651 -24.01 12.71 -25.71
CA ALA A 651 -24.49 12.38 -24.38
C ALA A 651 -23.51 12.89 -23.32
N ASN A 652 -22.21 12.81 -23.62
CA ASN A 652 -21.16 13.28 -22.72
C ASN A 652 -21.24 14.78 -22.45
N ALA A 653 -21.36 15.61 -23.49
CA ALA A 653 -21.39 17.06 -23.31
C ALA A 653 -22.63 17.53 -22.51
N LEU A 654 -23.78 16.88 -22.72
CA LEU A 654 -25.00 17.12 -21.94
C LEU A 654 -24.84 16.69 -20.48
N LEU A 655 -24.30 15.48 -20.24
CA LEU A 655 -24.08 14.97 -18.89
C LEU A 655 -23.05 15.81 -18.13
N HIS A 656 -21.95 16.19 -18.79
CA HIS A 656 -20.93 17.07 -18.23
C HIS A 656 -21.54 18.40 -17.78
N SER A 657 -22.36 19.03 -18.63
CA SER A 657 -23.08 20.27 -18.27
C SER A 657 -24.00 20.06 -17.06
N ALA A 658 -24.75 18.95 -17.01
CA ALA A 658 -25.62 18.65 -15.89
C ALA A 658 -24.84 18.43 -14.58
N LEU A 659 -23.71 17.72 -14.61
CA LEU A 659 -22.85 17.52 -13.43
C LEU A 659 -22.11 18.80 -13.01
N THR A 660 -21.83 19.71 -13.94
CA THR A 660 -21.35 21.07 -13.61
C THR A 660 -22.41 21.80 -12.79
N GLN A 661 -23.69 21.71 -13.18
CA GLN A 661 -24.78 22.33 -12.43
C GLN A 661 -25.06 21.66 -11.09
N VAL A 662 -24.76 20.36 -10.93
CA VAL A 662 -24.77 19.72 -9.60
C VAL A 662 -23.74 20.38 -8.68
N ALA A 663 -22.56 20.73 -9.21
CA ALA A 663 -21.47 21.36 -8.48
C ALA A 663 -21.76 22.82 -8.12
N THR A 664 -22.42 23.59 -8.99
CA THR A 664 -22.62 25.03 -8.77
C THR A 664 -23.94 25.38 -8.08
N ARG A 665 -25.05 24.70 -8.43
CA ARG A 665 -26.39 25.01 -7.87
C ARG A 665 -27.12 23.82 -7.23
N GLY A 666 -26.54 22.63 -7.33
CA GLY A 666 -27.17 21.39 -6.88
C GLY A 666 -26.73 20.91 -5.52
N THR A 667 -26.72 19.59 -5.34
CA THR A 667 -26.36 18.94 -4.07
C THR A 667 -24.89 19.11 -3.67
N ALA A 668 -24.02 19.59 -4.58
CA ALA A 668 -22.62 19.90 -4.33
C ALA A 668 -22.29 21.42 -4.35
N SER A 669 -23.30 22.31 -4.35
CA SER A 669 -23.19 23.79 -4.36
C SER A 669 -22.37 24.44 -3.23
N LYS A 670 -21.85 23.66 -2.28
CA LYS A 670 -20.86 24.16 -1.31
C LYS A 670 -19.45 24.22 -1.88
N LEU A 671 -19.22 23.62 -3.04
CA LEU A 671 -17.98 23.82 -3.80
C LEU A 671 -18.00 25.25 -4.39
N PRO A 672 -16.87 25.95 -4.42
CA PRO A 672 -16.77 27.24 -5.11
C PRO A 672 -17.13 27.14 -6.60
N ASP A 673 -17.98 28.04 -7.09
CA ASP A 673 -18.39 28.11 -8.50
C ASP A 673 -17.23 28.33 -9.48
N ALA A 674 -16.15 28.95 -9.01
CA ALA A 674 -14.95 29.23 -9.80
C ALA A 674 -14.12 27.96 -10.08
N TRP A 675 -14.32 26.88 -9.33
CA TRP A 675 -13.59 25.64 -9.54
C TRP A 675 -14.11 24.92 -10.77
N PRO A 676 -13.23 24.47 -11.71
CA PRO A 676 -13.63 23.79 -12.93
C PRO A 676 -14.00 22.33 -12.63
N LEU A 677 -15.02 22.10 -11.83
CA LEU A 677 -15.44 20.77 -11.36
C LEU A 677 -16.78 20.35 -11.93
N ILE A 678 -16.85 19.10 -12.39
CA ILE A 678 -18.10 18.34 -12.40
C ILE A 678 -18.19 17.54 -11.12
N ALA A 679 -19.38 17.40 -10.53
CA ALA A 679 -19.53 16.65 -9.28
C ALA A 679 -20.86 15.90 -9.18
N LYS A 680 -20.88 14.87 -8.34
CA LYS A 680 -22.09 14.20 -7.88
C LYS A 680 -21.92 13.81 -6.41
N THR A 681 -22.98 13.98 -5.62
CA THR A 681 -23.06 13.45 -4.26
C THR A 681 -23.83 12.12 -4.22
N GLY A 682 -23.43 11.23 -3.32
CA GLY A 682 -24.12 9.98 -3.01
C GLY A 682 -24.44 9.88 -1.53
N THR A 683 -25.55 9.23 -1.22
CA THR A 683 -26.00 8.97 0.16
C THR A 683 -26.86 7.71 0.16
N THR A 684 -26.69 6.85 1.16
CA THR A 684 -27.43 5.60 1.35
C THR A 684 -28.01 5.56 2.76
N ASN A 685 -29.33 5.64 2.93
CA ASN A 685 -30.08 5.37 4.17
C ASN A 685 -29.36 5.71 5.50
N GLU A 686 -28.68 6.85 5.59
CA GLU A 686 -27.88 7.33 6.75
C GLU A 686 -26.54 6.62 7.03
N PHE A 687 -26.09 5.66 6.22
CA PHE A 687 -24.89 4.87 6.48
C PHE A 687 -23.66 5.24 5.66
N ASP A 688 -23.82 5.63 4.39
CA ASP A 688 -22.71 6.06 3.56
C ASP A 688 -22.95 7.49 3.04
N ALA A 689 -21.88 8.28 3.07
CA ALA A 689 -21.80 9.58 2.44
C ALA A 689 -20.68 9.56 1.40
N TRP A 690 -21.01 10.02 0.19
CA TRP A 690 -20.10 10.01 -0.94
C TRP A 690 -20.06 11.34 -1.66
N ILE A 691 -18.90 11.62 -2.26
CA ILE A 691 -18.79 12.57 -3.36
C ILE A 691 -17.82 12.01 -4.41
N ALA A 692 -18.17 12.20 -5.68
CA ALA A 692 -17.26 12.04 -6.79
C ALA A 692 -17.21 13.35 -7.56
N ALA A 693 -16.01 13.84 -7.86
CA ALA A 693 -15.82 15.03 -8.69
C ALA A 693 -14.66 14.81 -9.66
N ALA A 694 -14.62 15.60 -10.72
CA ALA A 694 -13.49 15.62 -11.64
C ALA A 694 -13.21 17.05 -12.12
N ASP A 695 -11.93 17.37 -12.23
CA ASP A 695 -11.41 18.52 -12.96
C ASP A 695 -10.97 18.06 -14.38
N PRO A 696 -10.34 18.89 -15.22
CA PRO A 696 -9.84 18.48 -16.53
C PRO A 696 -8.75 17.37 -16.59
N HIS A 697 -8.10 17.02 -15.48
CA HIS A 697 -7.01 16.05 -15.40
C HIS A 697 -7.23 14.93 -14.38
N HIS A 698 -7.93 15.21 -13.29
CA HIS A 698 -8.05 14.36 -12.12
C HIS A 698 -9.50 14.03 -11.79
N THR A 699 -9.70 12.84 -11.24
CA THR A 699 -10.96 12.40 -10.65
C THR A 699 -10.76 12.06 -9.18
N PHE A 700 -11.64 12.61 -8.35
CA PHE A 700 -11.64 12.49 -6.89
C PHE A 700 -12.86 11.69 -6.46
N VAL A 701 -12.67 10.68 -5.60
CA VAL A 701 -13.77 9.96 -4.97
C VAL A 701 -13.52 9.86 -3.48
N VAL A 702 -14.50 10.29 -2.67
CA VAL A 702 -14.47 10.21 -1.22
C VAL A 702 -15.69 9.44 -0.72
N TRP A 703 -15.44 8.56 0.24
CA TRP A 703 -16.45 7.83 1.01
C TRP A 703 -16.24 8.03 2.50
N VAL A 704 -17.33 8.16 3.25
CA VAL A 704 -17.37 8.11 4.71
C VAL A 704 -18.54 7.20 5.13
N GLY A 705 -18.29 6.27 6.04
CA GLY A 705 -19.28 5.27 6.49
C GLY A 705 -18.70 4.34 7.55
N SER A 706 -19.42 3.32 8.01
CA SER A 706 -18.87 2.33 8.96
C SER A 706 -18.60 0.97 8.31
N ASP A 707 -17.59 0.26 8.81
CA ASP A 707 -17.20 -1.03 8.24
C ASP A 707 -18.32 -2.07 8.24
N LYS A 708 -19.04 -2.15 9.35
CA LYS A 708 -20.05 -3.19 9.57
C LYS A 708 -21.44 -2.77 9.10
N ASN A 709 -21.61 -1.53 8.62
CA ASN A 709 -22.90 -0.95 8.28
C ASN A 709 -23.93 -1.06 9.44
N THR A 710 -23.44 -1.10 10.69
CA THR A 710 -24.26 -1.26 11.89
C THR A 710 -24.54 0.07 12.57
N GLU A 711 -23.71 1.07 12.31
CA GLU A 711 -23.83 2.40 12.87
C GLU A 711 -24.12 3.40 11.76
N PRO A 712 -25.23 4.14 11.83
CA PRO A 712 -25.49 5.24 10.92
C PRO A 712 -24.51 6.39 11.19
N LEU A 713 -24.25 7.20 10.18
CA LEU A 713 -23.51 8.46 10.27
C LEU A 713 -24.23 9.47 11.18
N GLY A 714 -25.53 9.31 11.38
CA GLY A 714 -26.33 10.17 12.24
C GLY A 714 -27.13 11.21 11.46
N ARG A 715 -28.04 11.86 12.18
CA ARG A 715 -29.07 12.71 11.59
C ARG A 715 -28.47 13.86 10.79
N GLY A 716 -28.91 14.00 9.54
CA GLY A 716 -28.53 15.12 8.66
C GLY A 716 -27.17 14.95 7.98
N GLU A 717 -26.46 13.84 8.19
CA GLU A 717 -25.23 13.52 7.49
C GLU A 717 -25.54 12.94 6.10
N HIS A 718 -24.83 13.43 5.09
CA HIS A 718 -25.03 13.11 3.67
C HIS A 718 -23.78 13.53 2.87
N GLY A 719 -23.71 13.17 1.59
CA GLY A 719 -22.55 13.45 0.73
C GLY A 719 -22.06 14.91 0.80
N GLY A 720 -22.96 15.88 0.60
CA GLY A 720 -22.66 17.34 0.68
C GLY A 720 -22.36 17.91 2.07
N ARG A 721 -22.48 17.14 3.16
CA ARG A 721 -22.13 17.58 4.53
C ARG A 721 -20.90 16.84 5.06
N THR A 722 -20.74 15.57 4.71
CA THR A 722 -19.76 14.67 5.31
C THR A 722 -18.58 14.40 4.39
N ALA A 723 -18.83 14.05 3.12
CA ALA A 723 -17.78 13.68 2.17
C ALA A 723 -17.24 14.88 1.36
N LEU A 724 -18.11 15.84 1.00
CA LEU A 724 -17.76 17.02 0.21
C LEU A 724 -16.64 17.86 0.84
N PRO A 725 -16.66 18.19 2.16
CA PRO A 725 -15.60 19.02 2.75
C PRO A 725 -14.21 18.39 2.65
N ILE A 726 -14.11 17.05 2.71
CA ILE A 726 -12.84 16.32 2.55
C ILE A 726 -12.27 16.54 1.15
N LEU A 727 -13.13 16.42 0.12
CA LEU A 727 -12.72 16.67 -1.26
C LEU A 727 -12.31 18.14 -1.44
N ALA A 728 -13.09 19.08 -0.90
CA ALA A 728 -12.80 20.50 -1.01
C ALA A 728 -11.48 20.89 -0.35
N GLU A 729 -11.16 20.33 0.82
CA GLU A 729 -9.88 20.56 1.49
C GLU A 729 -8.70 20.08 0.64
N LEU A 730 -8.81 18.89 0.03
CA LEU A 730 -7.79 18.38 -0.87
C LEU A 730 -7.65 19.25 -2.11
N TYR A 731 -8.77 19.56 -2.77
CA TYR A 731 -8.78 20.31 -4.03
C TYR A 731 -8.25 21.73 -3.88
N ALA A 732 -8.47 22.39 -2.74
CA ALA A 732 -7.90 23.72 -2.46
C ALA A 732 -6.36 23.75 -2.48
N HIS A 733 -5.67 22.61 -2.38
CA HIS A 733 -4.21 22.54 -2.53
C HIS A 733 -3.76 22.21 -3.97
N LEU A 734 -4.71 21.86 -4.84
CA LEU A 734 -4.51 21.44 -6.23
C LEU A 734 -5.16 22.40 -7.23
N GLU A 735 -5.92 23.38 -6.75
CA GLU A 735 -6.60 24.33 -7.59
C GLU A 735 -5.58 25.08 -8.46
N ASP A 736 -5.90 25.15 -9.73
CA ASP A 736 -5.15 25.93 -10.71
C ASP A 736 -6.16 26.81 -11.46
N PRO A 737 -6.16 28.14 -11.20
CA PRO A 737 -7.06 29.07 -11.88
C PRO A 737 -6.89 29.11 -13.40
N THR A 738 -5.77 28.61 -13.93
CA THR A 738 -5.51 28.54 -15.37
C THR A 738 -6.06 27.28 -16.02
N LEU A 739 -6.53 26.32 -15.23
CA LEU A 739 -7.01 25.03 -15.69
C LEU A 739 -8.34 25.19 -16.43
N GLN A 740 -8.35 24.82 -17.71
CA GLN A 740 -9.53 24.90 -18.57
C GLN A 740 -9.97 23.51 -19.02
N TRP A 741 -11.28 23.32 -19.11
CA TRP A 741 -11.84 22.14 -19.77
C TRP A 741 -11.44 22.14 -21.25
N PRO A 742 -11.10 20.98 -21.83
CA PRO A 742 -10.89 20.87 -23.26
C PRO A 742 -12.12 21.37 -24.04
N GLU A 743 -11.88 21.91 -25.23
CA GLU A 743 -12.97 22.31 -26.11
C GLU A 743 -13.90 21.13 -26.39
N ARG A 744 -15.21 21.40 -26.36
CA ARG A 744 -16.21 20.38 -26.68
C ARG A 744 -16.07 20.04 -28.16
N THR A 745 -16.09 18.75 -28.47
CA THR A 745 -16.06 18.27 -29.86
C THR A 745 -17.38 18.47 -30.60
N ILE A 746 -18.40 19.01 -29.94
CA ILE A 746 -19.73 19.27 -30.49
C ILE A 746 -20.25 20.63 -30.04
N GLU A 747 -20.99 21.28 -30.92
CA GLU A 747 -21.76 22.48 -30.60
C GLU A 747 -23.05 22.13 -29.87
N LEU A 748 -23.44 22.97 -28.92
CA LEU A 748 -24.70 22.85 -28.17
C LEU A 748 -25.41 24.19 -28.12
N ASP A 749 -26.71 24.18 -28.37
CA ASP A 749 -27.56 25.36 -28.35
C ASP A 749 -28.05 25.65 -26.93
N PRO A 750 -27.77 26.85 -26.38
CA PRO A 750 -28.39 27.29 -25.13
C PRO A 750 -29.81 27.78 -25.42
N ILE A 751 -30.81 27.11 -24.85
CA ILE A 751 -32.23 27.47 -24.99
C ILE A 751 -32.82 27.74 -23.60
N LEU A 752 -33.58 28.83 -23.45
CA LEU A 752 -34.33 29.08 -22.23
C LEU A 752 -35.53 28.13 -22.17
N ILE A 753 -35.55 27.31 -21.12
CA ILE A 753 -36.59 26.32 -20.84
C ILE A 753 -37.30 26.70 -19.56
N ASP A 754 -38.62 26.52 -19.54
CA ASP A 754 -39.42 26.58 -18.34
C ASP A 754 -39.29 25.25 -17.57
N PRO A 755 -38.66 25.24 -16.38
CA PRO A 755 -38.35 24.00 -15.65
C PRO A 755 -39.59 23.24 -15.17
N ASP A 756 -40.75 23.90 -15.06
CA ASP A 756 -42.00 23.25 -14.66
C ASP A 756 -42.60 22.38 -15.79
N THR A 757 -42.34 22.74 -17.05
CA THR A 757 -42.98 22.13 -18.23
C THR A 757 -41.99 21.37 -19.12
N GLY A 758 -40.71 21.74 -19.10
CA GLY A 758 -39.71 21.22 -20.04
C GLY A 758 -39.83 21.81 -21.46
N LEU A 759 -40.71 22.80 -21.66
CA LEU A 759 -40.91 23.49 -22.94
C LEU A 759 -40.12 24.81 -22.99
N ARG A 760 -40.01 25.43 -24.17
CA ARG A 760 -39.30 26.72 -24.31
C ARG A 760 -39.98 27.79 -23.46
N ALA A 761 -39.19 28.54 -22.69
CA ALA A 761 -39.68 29.73 -22.03
C ALA A 761 -40.08 30.77 -23.09
N ARG A 762 -41.22 31.43 -22.90
CA ARG A 762 -41.65 32.52 -23.79
C ARG A 762 -40.77 33.76 -23.57
N PRO A 763 -40.58 34.61 -24.59
CA PRO A 763 -39.93 35.91 -24.40
C PRO A 763 -40.61 36.69 -23.26
N GLY A 764 -39.81 37.18 -22.30
CA GLY A 764 -40.29 37.91 -21.13
C GLY A 764 -40.82 37.04 -19.98
N GLU A 765 -40.98 35.72 -20.16
CA GLU A 765 -41.29 34.80 -19.07
C GLU A 765 -40.00 34.22 -18.47
N PRO A 766 -39.97 33.91 -17.16
CA PRO A 766 -38.80 33.29 -16.53
C PRO A 766 -38.47 31.93 -17.16
N GLY A 767 -37.19 31.73 -17.47
CA GLY A 767 -36.66 30.49 -18.00
C GLY A 767 -35.23 30.25 -17.51
N GLN A 768 -34.80 28.99 -17.57
CA GLN A 768 -33.44 28.58 -17.25
C GLN A 768 -32.71 28.12 -18.51
N PRO A 769 -31.40 28.39 -18.65
CA PRO A 769 -30.64 27.96 -19.82
C PRO A 769 -30.38 26.45 -19.77
N TYR A 770 -30.82 25.74 -20.80
CA TYR A 770 -30.56 24.32 -21.01
C TYR A 770 -29.76 24.16 -22.30
N LEU A 771 -28.83 23.21 -22.31
CA LEU A 771 -28.08 22.88 -23.51
C LEU A 771 -28.77 21.77 -24.29
N PHE A 772 -28.81 21.93 -25.61
CA PHE A 772 -29.37 20.95 -26.54
C PHE A 772 -28.39 20.67 -27.65
N VAL A 773 -28.44 19.45 -28.18
CA VAL A 773 -27.85 19.19 -29.50
C VAL A 773 -28.69 19.91 -30.54
N PRO A 774 -28.09 20.50 -31.59
CA PRO A 774 -28.84 21.16 -32.65
C PRO A 774 -30.01 20.32 -33.16
N GLY A 775 -31.19 20.92 -33.22
CA GLY A 775 -32.43 20.27 -33.66
C GLY A 775 -33.14 19.39 -32.62
N THR A 776 -32.63 19.26 -31.39
CA THR A 776 -33.26 18.44 -30.33
C THR A 776 -34.04 19.24 -29.28
N ALA A 777 -34.01 20.57 -29.35
CA ALA A 777 -34.77 21.43 -28.46
C ALA A 777 -36.29 21.33 -28.74
N PRO A 778 -37.15 21.45 -27.71
CA PRO A 778 -38.60 21.43 -27.89
C PRO A 778 -39.03 22.54 -28.86
N GLY A 779 -39.93 22.25 -29.80
CA GLY A 779 -40.45 23.26 -30.73
C GLY A 779 -41.48 24.21 -30.11
N GLU A 780 -42.16 23.75 -29.06
CA GLU A 780 -43.27 24.46 -28.43
C GLU A 780 -42.83 25.37 -27.28
N PHE A 781 -43.58 26.44 -27.09
CA PHE A 781 -43.44 27.35 -25.95
C PHE A 781 -44.34 26.95 -24.80
N ALA A 782 -43.82 27.06 -23.57
CA ALA A 782 -44.57 26.86 -22.36
C ALA A 782 -45.80 27.80 -22.27
N PRO A 783 -46.89 27.38 -21.62
CA PRO A 783 -47.99 28.27 -21.29
C PRO A 783 -47.52 29.43 -20.39
N THR A 784 -48.11 30.62 -20.54
CA THR A 784 -47.80 31.77 -19.68
C THR A 784 -48.12 31.47 -18.22
N ARG A 785 -47.52 32.20 -17.27
CA ARG A 785 -47.84 32.04 -15.84
C ARG A 785 -49.31 32.30 -15.55
N ALA A 786 -49.90 33.31 -16.21
CA ALA A 786 -51.32 33.61 -16.09
C ALA A 786 -52.20 32.45 -16.56
N SER A 787 -51.87 31.86 -17.72
CA SER A 787 -52.59 30.67 -18.23
C SER A 787 -52.48 29.48 -17.27
N ARG A 788 -51.31 29.27 -16.65
CA ARG A 788 -51.11 28.20 -15.66
C ARG A 788 -51.88 28.44 -14.36
N GLN A 789 -51.98 29.68 -13.90
CA GLN A 789 -52.79 30.03 -12.72
C GLN A 789 -54.27 29.78 -12.99
N ILE A 790 -54.77 30.13 -14.18
CA ILE A 790 -56.16 29.85 -14.57
C ILE A 790 -56.40 28.34 -14.63
N LEU A 791 -55.53 27.57 -15.30
CA LEU A 791 -55.63 26.11 -15.36
C LEU A 791 -55.55 25.43 -13.99
N ARG A 792 -54.74 25.96 -13.05
CA ARG A 792 -54.72 25.48 -11.66
C ARG A 792 -56.01 25.80 -10.92
N LEU A 793 -56.58 26.98 -11.11
CA LEU A 793 -57.85 27.38 -10.49
C LEU A 793 -59.02 26.53 -11.01
N ASP A 794 -59.02 26.18 -12.30
CA ASP A 794 -60.02 25.30 -12.89
C ASP A 794 -59.84 23.82 -12.51
N ALA A 795 -58.60 23.37 -12.24
CA ALA A 795 -58.34 22.02 -11.72
C ALA A 795 -58.63 21.85 -10.22
N ILE A 796 -58.79 22.96 -9.49
CA ILE A 796 -59.16 23.00 -8.07
C ILE A 796 -60.70 23.11 -7.90
N ARG A 797 -61.41 23.58 -8.94
CA ARG A 797 -62.87 23.53 -9.05
C ARG A 797 -63.33 22.15 -9.49
#